data_AF-A0A0S8E4S8-F1
#
_entry.id   AF-A0A0S8E4S8-F1
#
_cell.length_a   1.000
_cell.length_b   1.000
_cell.length_c   1.000
_cell.angle_alpha   90.00
_cell.angle_beta   90.00
_cell.angle_gamma   90.00
#
_symmetry.space_group_name_H-M   'P 1'
#
loop_
_entity.id
_entity.type
_entity.pdbx_description
1 polymer ?
#
loop_
_entity_poly.entity_id
_entity_poly.type
_entity_poly.pdbx_seq_one_letter_code
_entity_poly.pdbx_strand_id
1 'polypeptide(L)'
;MVAHKFSRFSSLTALLLICLSTPVRPAARVDLKKAGHVLNRIAYGPSSADLTHVGQIGVQAYIAEQLDPASIDDRSNVRLKQREDALFALKFPVRERLLVMGGQFWRYRKGTSQPHAGWRRLTFNDAHWLRGPTGIGFGDGDDRTVLTDMRQINDDPETPENEGQTGYLSVHLRHKFRLDAEEIAAIDDLILRVDYDDGFKAYLNAAEVARANLPAGDVPYDTRATASHEASAPRDFDISDHKDLLRTGDNVLAIQVHNRSTTSSDLSMIPELVSRQILPGPASRVIRGIDELQQLVHVRGVYSQKQLQAVLAEFWENHFTTDYDKVAEYLDALTNSDATDAMPGTQARAEAAQLEYQEYQFFYDNALGNFRDLLLYSATSPSMLIYLDSVLNVKGAANENYAREILELFAFGVDNRYTQRDIEQLAKCFTGWGVCKVPQDQAQSFPDSAFLPPTECEIKSQETVLIDLGTGWRFFKGTQEPTPAAGGGPSAAWAGAGFDDSYWFRGSTGLGYGDGDDTTVLSDMQGNYFSIYLRRRFMLDDPDQLENPILEIAYDDGFVAYLNGDEIARSANMEGLGAPPAHDADATPNHEVTADTARISLKPFRSILRAGENVLAIQVHNGTLNSSDLSILPRLFDRRILPGSIEKGDLNGVWAFGFDPEKYDTSGKVIFEGTPYRIVVPEGRGSGRMGLTGLRDTLNIVQSIASHPSTAEFICIKLIQKFVSDEITLETYRDGTAPAELQDLLAEVLAAWNSTTPPGDIATVMGAILDPVNQSSPFWSETAYRTKVKTPIEFINSSLRALDAFASGNGLPELNEAMGMHLFTRDDPDGYSELGFDWISTASMLERIDFVRDLSQNRRADYHWDALLFMDERNLETTLQIVAYFDELLYQNMLPEANRSLLLDYLTTNSDGVPMRLNRLNPQAFKDRVEEFVGLLLSMPQWNFQ
;
A
#
# COMPACT_ATOMS: atom_id res chain seq x y z
N MET A 1 -47.12 36.94 48.02
CA MET A 1 -46.90 37.87 49.14
C MET A 1 -45.91 38.93 48.62
N VAL A 2 -46.38 40.17 48.43
CA VAL A 2 -45.64 41.46 48.32
C VAL A 2 -44.45 41.51 47.33
N ALA A 3 -44.51 42.07 46.11
CA ALA A 3 -44.92 43.40 45.58
C ALA A 3 -44.05 44.59 46.03
N HIS A 4 -43.37 45.25 45.07
CA HIS A 4 -43.11 46.71 44.92
C HIS A 4 -41.92 46.95 43.95
N LYS A 5 -41.85 47.90 43.00
CA LYS A 5 -42.66 49.09 42.66
C LYS A 5 -42.19 49.69 41.29
N PHE A 6 -43.14 50.24 40.52
CA PHE A 6 -43.13 51.41 39.59
C PHE A 6 -42.01 51.55 38.51
N SER A 7 -42.25 52.09 37.29
CA SER A 7 -43.31 52.95 36.75
C SER A 7 -43.29 52.95 35.20
N ARG A 8 -44.46 53.19 34.58
CA ARG A 8 -44.76 53.27 33.13
C ARG A 8 -44.69 54.71 32.59
N PHE A 9 -44.68 54.84 31.26
CA PHE A 9 -45.36 55.81 30.35
C PHE A 9 -44.43 56.10 29.15
N SER A 10 -44.65 55.57 27.94
CA SER A 10 -45.65 55.92 26.90
C SER A 10 -45.45 57.29 26.24
N SER A 11 -45.01 57.24 24.98
CA SER A 11 -45.43 58.06 23.82
C SER A 11 -45.03 59.54 23.73
N LEU A 12 -44.20 59.90 22.74
CA LEU A 12 -44.56 60.72 21.55
C LEU A 12 -43.28 61.27 20.85
N THR A 13 -43.16 60.96 19.57
CA THR A 13 -42.91 61.87 18.42
C THR A 13 -41.97 63.08 18.55
N ALA A 14 -41.05 63.14 17.57
CA ALA A 14 -40.52 64.32 16.86
C ALA A 14 -39.11 64.85 17.22
N LEU A 15 -38.28 64.85 16.16
CA LEU A 15 -37.13 65.71 15.86
C LEU A 15 -35.85 65.57 16.72
N LEU A 16 -34.85 64.87 16.17
CA LEU A 16 -33.62 65.55 15.73
C LEU A 16 -32.90 64.73 14.64
N LEU A 17 -33.08 65.14 13.38
CA LEU A 17 -32.10 64.94 12.32
C LEU A 17 -30.93 65.89 12.60
N ILE A 18 -29.68 65.39 12.58
CA ILE A 18 -28.51 65.93 11.83
C ILE A 18 -27.22 65.19 12.28
N CYS A 19 -26.71 64.41 11.32
CA CYS A 19 -25.31 64.05 11.01
C CYS A 19 -24.35 63.51 12.08
N LEU A 20 -23.95 62.25 11.89
CA LEU A 20 -22.60 61.90 11.44
C LEU A 20 -22.67 60.60 10.61
N SER A 21 -22.97 60.78 9.32
CA SER A 21 -22.70 59.80 8.28
C SER A 21 -21.19 59.62 8.16
N THR A 22 -20.65 58.54 8.70
CA THR A 22 -19.36 58.02 8.22
C THR A 22 -19.58 57.63 6.76
N PRO A 23 -18.78 58.14 5.80
CA PRO A 23 -18.87 57.64 4.45
C PRO A 23 -18.46 56.16 4.50
N VAL A 24 -19.42 55.26 4.24
CA VAL A 24 -19.08 53.92 3.75
C VAL A 24 -18.28 54.19 2.49
N ARG A 25 -16.96 53.96 2.54
CA ARG A 25 -16.15 53.92 1.32
C ARG A 25 -16.89 52.99 0.36
N PRO A 26 -17.19 53.41 -0.88
CA PRO A 26 -17.70 52.45 -1.86
C PRO A 26 -16.71 51.28 -1.87
N ALA A 27 -17.21 50.06 -1.68
CA ALA A 27 -16.40 48.86 -1.86
C ALA A 27 -15.71 49.02 -3.20
N ALA A 28 -14.38 48.98 -3.22
CA ALA A 28 -13.63 49.06 -4.46
C ALA A 28 -14.19 47.96 -5.37
N ARG A 29 -14.60 48.30 -6.58
CA ARG A 29 -15.13 47.34 -7.54
C ARG A 29 -14.03 46.31 -7.77
N VAL A 30 -14.23 45.07 -7.32
CA VAL A 30 -13.21 44.04 -7.42
C VAL A 30 -12.87 43.80 -8.88
N ASP A 31 -11.58 43.75 -9.17
CA ASP A 31 -11.07 43.39 -10.49
C ASP A 31 -11.31 41.88 -10.70
N LEU A 32 -12.41 41.56 -11.38
CA LEU A 32 -12.85 40.19 -11.62
C LEU A 32 -11.79 39.36 -12.35
N LYS A 33 -11.04 39.99 -13.26
CA LYS A 33 -9.96 39.31 -13.99
C LYS A 33 -8.88 38.84 -13.02
N LYS A 34 -8.44 39.72 -12.12
CA LYS A 34 -7.46 39.37 -11.07
C LYS A 34 -8.00 38.34 -10.09
N ALA A 35 -9.26 38.47 -9.68
CA ALA A 35 -9.91 37.50 -8.80
C ALA A 35 -9.93 36.10 -9.42
N GLY A 36 -10.37 35.98 -10.68
CA GLY A 36 -10.37 34.69 -11.36
C GLY A 36 -8.98 34.17 -11.68
N HIS A 37 -8.01 35.03 -11.99
CA HIS A 37 -6.63 34.59 -12.19
C HIS A 37 -6.08 33.91 -10.95
N VAL A 38 -6.23 34.52 -9.77
CA VAL A 38 -5.82 33.90 -8.50
C VAL A 38 -6.54 32.57 -8.27
N LEU A 39 -7.87 32.55 -8.43
CA LEU A 39 -8.65 31.32 -8.21
C LEU A 39 -8.29 30.20 -9.18
N ASN A 40 -7.78 30.50 -10.38
CA ASN A 40 -7.35 29.46 -11.31
C ASN A 40 -5.90 29.02 -11.06
N ARG A 41 -5.02 29.88 -10.54
CA ARG A 41 -3.58 29.57 -10.38
C ARG A 41 -3.19 29.02 -9.02
N ILE A 42 -3.82 29.50 -7.93
CA ILE A 42 -3.48 29.08 -6.55
C ILE A 42 -4.56 28.21 -5.91
N ALA A 43 -5.63 27.93 -6.64
CA ALA A 43 -6.72 27.07 -6.24
C ALA A 43 -7.10 26.21 -7.44
N TYR A 44 -7.92 25.18 -7.23
CA TYR A 44 -8.43 24.35 -8.32
C TYR A 44 -9.53 25.06 -9.12
N GLY A 45 -9.45 26.36 -9.37
CA GLY A 45 -10.47 27.11 -10.09
C GLY A 45 -11.58 27.71 -9.21
N PRO A 46 -12.38 28.62 -9.80
CA PRO A 46 -13.38 29.39 -9.07
C PRO A 46 -14.65 28.58 -8.79
N SER A 47 -15.11 28.59 -7.53
CA SER A 47 -16.52 28.35 -7.21
C SER A 47 -17.30 29.67 -7.08
N SER A 48 -18.63 29.57 -7.05
CA SER A 48 -19.50 30.72 -6.80
C SER A 48 -19.21 31.36 -5.44
N ALA A 49 -18.93 30.53 -4.42
CA ALA A 49 -18.59 30.98 -3.08
C ALA A 49 -17.24 31.69 -3.04
N ASP A 50 -16.21 31.14 -3.70
CA ASP A 50 -14.87 31.74 -3.67
C ASP A 50 -14.83 33.07 -4.40
N LEU A 51 -15.46 33.17 -5.59
CA LEU A 51 -15.50 34.42 -6.34
C LEU A 51 -16.22 35.51 -5.54
N THR A 52 -17.28 35.13 -4.81
CA THR A 52 -17.99 36.04 -3.90
C THR A 52 -17.10 36.45 -2.72
N HIS A 53 -16.38 35.51 -2.11
CA HIS A 53 -15.47 35.76 -0.98
C HIS A 53 -14.33 36.71 -1.38
N VAL A 54 -13.63 36.44 -2.48
CA VAL A 54 -12.62 37.33 -3.06
C VAL A 54 -13.23 38.70 -3.39
N GLY A 55 -14.47 38.72 -3.89
CA GLY A 55 -15.26 39.93 -4.11
C GLY A 55 -15.48 40.78 -2.84
N GLN A 56 -15.58 40.15 -1.67
CA GLN A 56 -15.86 40.80 -0.39
C GLN A 56 -14.57 41.27 0.31
N ILE A 57 -13.55 40.43 0.36
CA ILE A 57 -12.32 40.72 1.12
C ILE A 57 -11.22 41.35 0.25
N GLY A 58 -11.33 41.20 -1.07
CA GLY A 58 -10.32 41.62 -2.03
C GLY A 58 -9.20 40.60 -2.22
N VAL A 59 -8.60 40.63 -3.40
CA VAL A 59 -7.55 39.71 -3.86
C VAL A 59 -6.35 39.64 -2.90
N GLN A 60 -5.88 40.78 -2.40
CA GLN A 60 -4.74 40.83 -1.47
C GLN A 60 -5.04 40.08 -0.16
N ALA A 61 -6.24 40.28 0.41
CA ALA A 61 -6.63 39.63 1.65
C ALA A 61 -6.85 38.13 1.46
N TYR A 62 -7.40 37.73 0.31
CA TYR A 62 -7.57 36.31 -0.03
C TYR A 62 -6.21 35.59 -0.14
N ILE A 63 -5.23 36.18 -0.82
CA ILE A 63 -3.88 35.59 -0.89
C ILE A 63 -3.27 35.49 0.52
N ALA A 64 -3.42 36.51 1.36
CA ALA A 64 -2.93 36.47 2.74
C ALA A 64 -3.59 35.34 3.57
N GLU A 65 -4.89 35.11 3.38
CA GLU A 65 -5.62 33.99 4.00
C GLU A 65 -5.09 32.63 3.52
N GLN A 66 -4.82 32.48 2.22
CA GLN A 66 -4.30 31.23 1.65
C GLN A 66 -2.84 30.94 2.04
N LEU A 67 -2.02 31.97 2.28
CA LEU A 67 -0.65 31.82 2.79
C LEU A 67 -0.60 31.50 4.30
N ASP A 68 -1.72 31.67 5.02
CA ASP A 68 -1.88 31.28 6.42
C ASP A 68 -3.06 30.28 6.56
N PRO A 69 -2.87 29.00 6.19
CA PRO A 69 -3.93 28.00 6.21
C PRO A 69 -4.49 27.72 7.61
N ALA A 70 -3.80 28.14 8.68
CA ALA A 70 -4.32 28.04 10.05
C ALA A 70 -5.44 29.06 10.32
N SER A 71 -5.53 30.12 9.53
CA SER A 71 -6.60 31.13 9.59
C SER A 71 -7.94 30.65 9.02
N ILE A 72 -7.93 29.57 8.22
CA ILE A 72 -9.09 29.01 7.52
C ILE A 72 -9.69 27.84 8.33
N ASP A 73 -10.98 27.92 8.67
CA ASP A 73 -11.68 26.92 9.49
C ASP A 73 -12.44 25.86 8.68
N ASP A 74 -11.68 24.93 8.09
CA ASP A 74 -12.24 23.72 7.46
C ASP A 74 -12.84 22.73 8.48
N ARG A 75 -12.60 22.89 9.79
CA ARG A 75 -13.18 21.98 10.80
C ARG A 75 -14.68 22.18 10.91
N SER A 76 -15.16 23.38 10.56
CA SER A 76 -16.58 23.71 10.46
C SER A 76 -17.22 23.24 9.15
N ASN A 77 -16.44 22.83 8.15
CA ASN A 77 -16.91 22.40 6.84
C ASN A 77 -17.48 20.97 6.91
N VAL A 78 -18.78 20.89 7.15
CA VAL A 78 -19.51 19.61 7.28
C VAL A 78 -19.40 18.75 6.02
N ARG A 79 -19.39 19.36 4.81
CA ARG A 79 -19.29 18.62 3.54
C ARG A 79 -17.93 17.95 3.41
N LEU A 80 -16.84 18.70 3.63
CA LEU A 80 -15.49 18.15 3.63
C LEU A 80 -15.35 17.02 4.65
N LYS A 81 -15.74 17.28 5.91
CA LYS A 81 -15.60 16.30 6.99
C LYS A 81 -16.36 15.00 6.68
N GLN A 82 -17.60 15.08 6.20
CA GLN A 82 -18.38 13.89 5.85
C GLN A 82 -17.74 13.07 4.71
N ARG A 83 -17.10 13.74 3.75
CA ARG A 83 -16.43 13.08 2.63
C ARG A 83 -15.12 12.46 3.07
N GLU A 84 -14.29 13.18 3.80
CA GLU A 84 -13.07 12.62 4.37
C GLU A 84 -13.39 11.44 5.30
N ASP A 85 -14.33 11.56 6.23
CA ASP A 85 -14.65 10.47 7.16
C ASP A 85 -15.12 9.18 6.48
N ALA A 86 -15.66 9.26 5.24
CA ALA A 86 -16.04 8.09 4.47
C ALA A 86 -14.83 7.30 3.93
N LEU A 87 -13.69 7.96 3.74
CA LEU A 87 -12.44 7.40 3.20
C LEU A 87 -11.61 6.64 4.24
N PHE A 88 -11.92 6.84 5.52
CA PHE A 88 -11.16 6.25 6.63
C PHE A 88 -11.96 5.16 7.33
N ALA A 89 -11.23 4.30 8.05
CA ALA A 89 -11.75 3.35 9.02
C ALA A 89 -11.14 3.61 10.39
N LEU A 90 -11.82 3.13 11.44
CA LEU A 90 -11.25 3.09 12.79
C LEU A 90 -10.65 1.70 13.02
N LYS A 91 -9.34 1.66 13.26
CA LYS A 91 -8.61 0.45 13.62
C LYS A 91 -8.41 0.42 15.13
N PHE A 92 -8.92 -0.60 15.79
CA PHE A 92 -8.68 -0.83 17.21
C PHE A 92 -7.43 -1.71 17.40
N PRO A 93 -6.67 -1.54 18.49
CA PRO A 93 -5.67 -2.52 18.88
C PRO A 93 -6.31 -3.89 19.07
N VAL A 94 -5.72 -4.94 18.51
CA VAL A 94 -6.31 -6.29 18.48
C VAL A 94 -5.27 -7.35 18.76
N ARG A 95 -5.72 -8.49 19.29
CA ARG A 95 -4.91 -9.71 19.37
C ARG A 95 -5.56 -10.78 18.51
N GLU A 96 -4.85 -11.22 17.49
CA GLU A 96 -5.27 -12.34 16.66
C GLU A 96 -4.64 -13.64 17.14
N ARG A 97 -5.40 -14.73 16.99
CA ARG A 97 -4.94 -16.09 17.25
C ARG A 97 -5.54 -17.03 16.22
N LEU A 98 -4.68 -17.84 15.58
CA LEU A 98 -5.11 -18.92 14.72
C LEU A 98 -5.61 -20.10 15.57
N LEU A 99 -6.93 -20.32 15.53
CA LEU A 99 -7.57 -21.50 16.12
C LEU A 99 -7.39 -22.74 15.24
N VAL A 100 -7.31 -22.52 13.92
CA VAL A 100 -7.00 -23.51 12.89
C VAL A 100 -6.04 -22.83 11.92
N MET A 101 -4.94 -23.51 11.56
CA MET A 101 -3.85 -22.95 10.75
C MET A 101 -3.76 -23.67 9.39
N GLY A 102 -3.35 -22.94 8.35
CA GLY A 102 -2.93 -23.54 7.09
C GLY A 102 -1.78 -24.53 7.30
N GLY A 103 -1.77 -25.62 6.52
CA GLY A 103 -0.79 -26.69 6.59
C GLY A 103 -1.02 -27.73 7.69
N GLN A 104 -2.04 -27.57 8.54
CA GLN A 104 -2.38 -28.58 9.55
C GLN A 104 -2.96 -29.84 8.92
N PHE A 105 -2.79 -30.99 9.59
CA PHE A 105 -3.42 -32.23 9.16
C PHE A 105 -4.94 -32.22 9.35
N TRP A 106 -5.66 -32.45 8.25
CA TRP A 106 -7.11 -32.56 8.20
C TRP A 106 -7.53 -33.98 7.80
N ARG A 107 -8.75 -34.35 8.18
CA ARG A 107 -9.42 -35.54 7.64
C ARG A 107 -10.17 -35.15 6.39
N TYR A 108 -10.00 -35.88 5.30
CA TYR A 108 -10.67 -35.59 4.05
C TYR A 108 -11.25 -36.83 3.38
N ARG A 109 -12.27 -36.60 2.55
CA ARG A 109 -12.97 -37.62 1.77
C ARG A 109 -13.28 -37.10 0.38
N LYS A 110 -12.91 -37.88 -0.63
CA LYS A 110 -13.19 -37.65 -2.04
C LYS A 110 -14.71 -37.70 -2.31
N GLY A 111 -15.20 -36.77 -3.10
CA GLY A 111 -16.61 -36.61 -3.47
C GLY A 111 -17.06 -37.58 -4.55
N THR A 112 -16.91 -38.88 -4.34
CA THR A 112 -17.40 -39.91 -5.27
C THR A 112 -18.81 -40.40 -4.94
N SER A 113 -19.33 -40.01 -3.77
CA SER A 113 -20.69 -40.32 -3.31
C SER A 113 -21.05 -39.42 -2.12
N GLN A 114 -22.34 -39.29 -1.81
CA GLN A 114 -22.81 -38.44 -0.71
C GLN A 114 -22.19 -38.88 0.64
N PRO A 115 -21.58 -37.97 1.43
CA PRO A 115 -21.14 -38.30 2.78
C PRO A 115 -22.33 -38.57 3.71
N HIS A 116 -22.07 -39.31 4.79
CA HIS A 116 -23.04 -39.54 5.85
C HIS A 116 -23.63 -38.21 6.36
N ALA A 117 -24.95 -38.08 6.50
CA ALA A 117 -25.62 -36.80 6.82
C ALA A 117 -25.08 -36.07 8.07
N GLY A 118 -24.52 -36.83 9.03
CA GLY A 118 -23.90 -36.31 10.25
C GLY A 118 -22.41 -35.95 10.15
N TRP A 119 -21.75 -36.01 8.99
CA TRP A 119 -20.30 -35.84 8.84
C TRP A 119 -19.75 -34.50 9.38
N ARG A 120 -20.61 -33.48 9.48
CA ARG A 120 -20.27 -32.15 10.01
C ARG A 120 -20.36 -32.07 11.55
N ARG A 121 -20.88 -33.11 12.21
CA ARG A 121 -21.09 -33.13 13.67
C ARG A 121 -19.82 -33.58 14.40
N LEU A 122 -19.62 -33.04 15.60
CA LEU A 122 -18.51 -33.42 16.46
C LEU A 122 -18.45 -34.93 16.77
N THR A 123 -19.62 -35.56 16.92
CA THR A 123 -19.76 -36.99 17.26
C THR A 123 -19.49 -37.93 16.08
N PHE A 124 -19.26 -37.41 14.87
CA PHE A 124 -18.96 -38.26 13.71
C PHE A 124 -17.56 -38.85 13.82
N ASN A 125 -17.46 -40.16 13.57
CA ASN A 125 -16.20 -40.88 13.52
C ASN A 125 -15.63 -40.86 12.09
N ASP A 126 -14.53 -40.14 11.92
CA ASP A 126 -13.80 -39.95 10.67
C ASP A 126 -12.49 -40.72 10.61
N ALA A 127 -12.27 -41.70 11.50
CA ALA A 127 -11.05 -42.51 11.51
C ALA A 127 -10.77 -43.23 10.18
N HIS A 128 -11.82 -43.48 9.39
CA HIS A 128 -11.73 -44.10 8.06
C HIS A 128 -11.54 -43.10 6.91
N TRP A 129 -11.58 -41.79 7.19
CA TRP A 129 -11.27 -40.77 6.19
C TRP A 129 -9.76 -40.67 5.99
N LEU A 130 -9.38 -40.25 4.78
CA LEU A 130 -7.99 -39.97 4.44
C LEU A 130 -7.49 -38.82 5.34
N ARG A 131 -6.17 -38.69 5.47
CA ARG A 131 -5.52 -37.66 6.30
C ARG A 131 -4.37 -37.05 5.52
N GLY A 132 -4.29 -35.73 5.51
CA GLY A 132 -3.21 -34.96 4.87
C GLY A 132 -3.21 -33.50 5.35
N PRO A 133 -2.09 -32.77 5.25
CA PRO A 133 -2.04 -31.33 5.50
C PRO A 133 -2.95 -30.55 4.54
N THR A 134 -3.51 -29.41 4.95
CA THR A 134 -4.28 -28.52 4.04
C THR A 134 -3.39 -27.90 2.96
N GLY A 135 -4.01 -27.34 1.92
CA GLY A 135 -3.47 -27.42 0.55
C GLY A 135 -3.85 -28.77 -0.04
N ILE A 136 -5.14 -29.12 0.09
CA ILE A 136 -5.69 -30.38 -0.42
C ILE A 136 -6.33 -30.09 -1.76
N GLY A 137 -5.69 -30.56 -2.81
CA GLY A 137 -5.98 -30.08 -4.15
C GLY A 137 -5.19 -30.79 -5.25
N PHE A 138 -5.19 -30.21 -6.45
CA PHE A 138 -4.29 -30.57 -7.55
C PHE A 138 -4.11 -29.39 -8.50
N GLY A 139 -3.07 -29.44 -9.35
CA GLY A 139 -2.98 -28.62 -10.57
C GLY A 139 -2.19 -27.32 -10.47
N ASP A 140 -2.11 -26.70 -9.29
CA ASP A 140 -1.42 -25.42 -9.05
C ASP A 140 0.06 -25.57 -8.63
N GLY A 141 0.44 -26.75 -8.13
CA GLY A 141 1.80 -27.05 -7.72
C GLY A 141 2.16 -26.60 -6.30
N ASP A 142 1.23 -26.06 -5.52
CA ASP A 142 1.44 -25.61 -4.14
C ASP A 142 0.74 -26.49 -3.08
N ASP A 143 -0.12 -27.42 -3.53
CA ASP A 143 -0.87 -28.34 -2.68
C ASP A 143 -0.02 -29.35 -1.92
N ARG A 144 0.00 -29.25 -0.59
CA ARG A 144 0.68 -30.23 0.29
C ARG A 144 0.06 -31.63 0.27
N THR A 145 -1.21 -31.75 -0.08
CA THR A 145 -1.90 -33.03 -0.29
C THR A 145 -2.45 -33.08 -1.71
N VAL A 146 -1.65 -33.62 -2.63
CA VAL A 146 -2.00 -33.73 -4.05
C VAL A 146 -3.00 -34.86 -4.31
N LEU A 147 -4.08 -34.55 -5.01
CA LEU A 147 -5.17 -35.44 -5.41
C LEU A 147 -4.93 -35.99 -6.82
N THR A 148 -4.14 -37.06 -6.91
CA THR A 148 -3.69 -37.65 -8.19
C THR A 148 -4.76 -38.39 -9.02
N ASP A 149 -5.98 -38.52 -8.50
CA ASP A 149 -7.11 -39.20 -9.17
C ASP A 149 -8.24 -38.24 -9.58
N MET A 150 -7.96 -36.93 -9.52
CA MET A 150 -8.78 -35.90 -10.15
C MET A 150 -8.53 -35.90 -11.66
N ARG A 151 -9.60 -35.73 -12.44
CA ARG A 151 -9.46 -35.66 -13.89
C ARG A 151 -9.07 -34.23 -14.28
N GLN A 152 -7.82 -34.08 -14.66
CA GLN A 152 -7.21 -32.83 -15.13
C GLN A 152 -7.21 -32.79 -16.67
N ILE A 153 -7.54 -31.64 -17.25
CA ILE A 153 -7.24 -31.33 -18.65
C ILE A 153 -6.30 -30.12 -18.63
N ASN A 154 -5.11 -30.29 -19.19
CA ASN A 154 -4.17 -29.19 -19.43
C ASN A 154 -4.31 -28.73 -20.88
N ASP A 155 -4.17 -27.44 -21.13
CA ASP A 155 -4.11 -26.87 -22.50
C ASP A 155 -2.76 -27.14 -23.20
N ASP A 156 -1.84 -27.88 -22.55
CA ASP A 156 -0.52 -28.23 -23.08
C ASP A 156 -0.56 -29.49 -23.96
N PRO A 157 -0.31 -29.38 -25.28
CA PRO A 157 -0.34 -30.51 -26.20
C PRO A 157 0.82 -31.52 -26.05
N GLU A 158 1.84 -31.24 -25.23
CA GLU A 158 3.00 -32.13 -25.03
C GLU A 158 2.85 -33.14 -23.87
N THR A 159 1.85 -32.99 -23.00
CA THR A 159 1.58 -33.91 -21.88
C THR A 159 0.27 -34.69 -22.10
N PRO A 160 0.31 -35.97 -22.56
CA PRO A 160 -0.91 -36.71 -22.88
C PRO A 160 -1.74 -37.04 -21.65
N GLU A 161 -3.04 -36.84 -21.80
CA GLU A 161 -4.10 -36.81 -20.80
C GLU A 161 -4.35 -38.08 -19.97
N ASN A 162 -4.91 -37.85 -18.77
CA ASN A 162 -5.68 -38.81 -17.98
C ASN A 162 -7.09 -39.08 -18.59
N GLU A 163 -7.20 -39.27 -19.92
CA GLU A 163 -8.47 -39.46 -20.66
C GLU A 163 -9.36 -40.61 -20.11
N GLY A 164 -8.78 -41.54 -19.36
CA GLY A 164 -9.48 -42.67 -18.72
C GLY A 164 -9.92 -42.47 -17.26
N GLN A 165 -9.54 -41.37 -16.60
CA GLN A 165 -9.91 -41.12 -15.21
C GLN A 165 -11.33 -40.55 -15.11
N THR A 166 -12.13 -41.05 -14.16
CA THR A 166 -13.52 -40.57 -13.97
C THR A 166 -13.55 -39.20 -13.28
N GLY A 167 -12.62 -38.92 -12.37
CA GLY A 167 -12.59 -37.71 -11.55
C GLY A 167 -13.79 -37.60 -10.58
N TYR A 168 -13.82 -36.51 -9.82
CA TYR A 168 -14.95 -36.10 -8.98
C TYR A 168 -14.99 -34.57 -8.90
N LEU A 169 -16.09 -34.00 -8.40
CA LEU A 169 -16.27 -32.55 -8.32
C LEU A 169 -15.88 -31.95 -6.98
N SER A 170 -15.84 -32.74 -5.90
CA SER A 170 -15.74 -32.17 -4.56
C SER A 170 -14.83 -32.95 -3.62
N VAL A 171 -14.33 -32.26 -2.62
CA VAL A 171 -13.63 -32.84 -1.48
C VAL A 171 -14.31 -32.38 -0.21
N HIS A 172 -14.50 -33.29 0.74
CA HIS A 172 -15.10 -32.99 2.04
C HIS A 172 -14.01 -33.09 3.10
N LEU A 173 -13.79 -32.01 3.83
CA LEU A 173 -12.70 -31.83 4.79
C LEU A 173 -13.27 -31.59 6.18
N ARG A 174 -12.56 -32.06 7.22
CA ARG A 174 -12.90 -31.76 8.60
C ARG A 174 -11.68 -31.77 9.52
N HIS A 175 -11.71 -30.88 10.49
CA HIS A 175 -10.67 -30.75 11.50
C HIS A 175 -11.27 -30.44 12.87
N LYS A 176 -10.72 -31.09 13.90
CA LYS A 176 -11.12 -30.87 15.29
C LYS A 176 -10.10 -29.97 15.96
N PHE A 177 -10.58 -28.96 16.66
CA PHE A 177 -9.77 -28.06 17.47
C PHE A 177 -10.40 -27.92 18.86
N ARG A 178 -9.62 -27.49 19.85
CA ARG A 178 -10.08 -27.36 21.24
C ARG A 178 -10.00 -25.92 21.69
N LEU A 179 -10.99 -25.50 22.47
CA LEU A 179 -11.02 -24.20 23.12
C LEU A 179 -11.38 -24.33 24.59
N ASP A 180 -10.83 -23.48 25.44
CA ASP A 180 -11.31 -23.32 26.81
C ASP A 180 -12.38 -22.22 26.93
N ALA A 181 -12.90 -22.02 28.15
CA ALA A 181 -13.97 -21.04 28.38
C ALA A 181 -13.47 -19.58 28.35
N GLU A 182 -12.21 -19.34 28.73
CA GLU A 182 -11.59 -18.01 28.74
C GLU A 182 -11.27 -17.57 27.31
N GLU A 183 -10.74 -18.49 26.50
CA GLU A 183 -10.48 -18.30 25.08
C GLU A 183 -11.74 -17.93 24.31
N ILE A 184 -12.87 -18.62 24.55
CA ILE A 184 -14.15 -18.31 23.90
C ILE A 184 -14.66 -16.94 24.35
N ALA A 185 -14.55 -16.63 25.65
CA ALA A 185 -15.00 -15.35 26.19
C ALA A 185 -14.19 -14.15 25.67
N ALA A 186 -12.95 -14.38 25.20
CA ALA A 186 -12.08 -13.35 24.65
C ALA A 186 -12.33 -13.04 23.16
N ILE A 187 -13.21 -13.77 22.46
CA ILE A 187 -13.43 -13.60 21.01
C ILE A 187 -14.42 -12.46 20.73
N ASP A 188 -13.91 -11.34 20.24
CA ASP A 188 -14.72 -10.22 19.74
C ASP A 188 -15.10 -10.44 18.28
N ASP A 189 -14.16 -10.85 17.41
CA ASP A 189 -14.45 -11.24 16.03
C ASP A 189 -13.98 -12.67 15.75
N LEU A 190 -14.72 -13.40 14.92
CA LEU A 190 -14.38 -14.73 14.42
C LEU A 190 -14.36 -14.72 12.90
N ILE A 191 -13.22 -15.04 12.31
CA ILE A 191 -12.99 -14.91 10.87
C ILE A 191 -12.58 -16.26 10.30
N LEU A 192 -13.25 -16.69 9.23
CA LEU A 192 -12.82 -17.81 8.42
C LEU A 192 -12.02 -17.25 7.23
N ARG A 193 -10.72 -17.48 7.24
CA ARG A 193 -9.82 -17.08 6.15
C ARG A 193 -9.59 -18.29 5.24
N VAL A 194 -9.85 -18.18 3.95
CA VAL A 194 -9.79 -19.32 3.04
C VAL A 194 -9.13 -18.95 1.72
N ASP A 195 -8.08 -19.68 1.36
CA ASP A 195 -7.64 -19.80 -0.03
C ASP A 195 -8.34 -21.00 -0.67
N TYR A 196 -9.03 -20.79 -1.80
CA TYR A 196 -9.92 -21.81 -2.35
C TYR A 196 -10.05 -21.74 -3.87
N ASP A 197 -10.35 -22.90 -4.46
CA ASP A 197 -10.72 -23.04 -5.86
C ASP A 197 -11.71 -24.23 -6.03
N ASP A 198 -12.87 -24.11 -6.67
CA ASP A 198 -13.50 -22.90 -7.25
C ASP A 198 -14.55 -22.31 -6.29
N GLY A 199 -15.11 -23.15 -5.41
CA GLY A 199 -16.22 -22.79 -4.53
C GLY A 199 -16.31 -23.70 -3.31
N PHE A 200 -16.78 -23.15 -2.19
CA PHE A 200 -16.82 -23.90 -0.94
C PHE A 200 -18.04 -23.59 -0.09
N LYS A 201 -18.30 -24.51 0.85
CA LYS A 201 -19.29 -24.34 1.91
C LYS A 201 -18.70 -24.85 3.23
N ALA A 202 -18.63 -23.96 4.22
CA ALA A 202 -18.02 -24.21 5.52
C ALA A 202 -19.06 -24.34 6.63
N TYR A 203 -18.74 -25.17 7.63
CA TYR A 203 -19.58 -25.49 8.76
C TYR A 203 -18.78 -25.47 10.06
N LEU A 204 -19.32 -24.83 11.08
CA LEU A 204 -18.83 -24.88 12.46
C LEU A 204 -19.82 -25.67 13.31
N ASN A 205 -19.37 -26.76 13.93
CA ASN A 205 -20.20 -27.61 14.79
C ASN A 205 -21.56 -28.01 14.16
N ALA A 206 -21.52 -28.33 12.86
CA ALA A 206 -22.62 -28.72 11.97
C ALA A 206 -23.54 -27.63 11.41
N ALA A 207 -23.42 -26.37 11.86
CA ALA A 207 -24.15 -25.26 11.25
C ALA A 207 -23.29 -24.61 10.14
N GLU A 208 -23.93 -24.20 9.05
CA GLU A 208 -23.28 -23.45 7.96
C GLU A 208 -22.89 -22.06 8.47
N VAL A 209 -21.65 -21.65 8.18
CA VAL A 209 -21.11 -20.35 8.63
C VAL A 209 -20.59 -19.48 7.49
N ALA A 210 -20.16 -20.09 6.38
CA ALA A 210 -19.67 -19.36 5.21
C ALA A 210 -19.83 -20.19 3.94
N ARG A 211 -19.87 -19.50 2.80
CA ARG A 211 -20.02 -20.08 1.47
C ARG A 211 -19.51 -19.12 0.41
N ALA A 212 -18.86 -19.65 -0.62
CA ALA A 212 -18.56 -18.95 -1.85
C ALA A 212 -18.85 -19.84 -3.07
N ASN A 213 -19.30 -19.23 -4.17
CA ASN A 213 -19.49 -19.88 -5.48
C ASN A 213 -20.30 -21.20 -5.47
N LEU A 214 -21.30 -21.33 -4.60
CA LEU A 214 -22.18 -22.51 -4.53
C LEU A 214 -23.66 -22.12 -4.41
N PRO A 215 -24.60 -22.92 -4.96
CA PRO A 215 -26.03 -22.59 -4.97
C PRO A 215 -26.64 -22.62 -3.55
N ALA A 216 -27.58 -21.72 -3.27
CA ALA A 216 -28.27 -21.66 -1.98
C ALA A 216 -28.93 -23.00 -1.61
N GLY A 217 -28.98 -23.30 -0.31
CA GLY A 217 -29.59 -24.53 0.22
C GLY A 217 -28.62 -25.71 0.35
N ASP A 218 -29.17 -26.93 0.22
CA ASP A 218 -28.42 -28.18 0.28
C ASP A 218 -27.55 -28.34 -0.97
N VAL A 219 -26.29 -28.74 -0.75
CA VAL A 219 -25.28 -28.92 -1.79
C VAL A 219 -24.82 -30.37 -1.76
N PRO A 220 -25.35 -31.22 -2.66
CA PRO A 220 -24.87 -32.59 -2.87
C PRO A 220 -23.42 -32.65 -3.33
N TYR A 221 -22.78 -33.80 -3.16
CA TYR A 221 -21.36 -34.01 -3.48
C TYR A 221 -21.00 -33.77 -4.98
N ASP A 222 -21.96 -33.89 -5.89
CA ASP A 222 -21.81 -33.71 -7.34
C ASP A 222 -22.26 -32.33 -7.84
N THR A 223 -22.42 -31.37 -6.91
CA THR A 223 -22.70 -29.98 -7.25
C THR A 223 -21.48 -29.33 -7.88
N ARG A 224 -21.69 -28.52 -8.90
CA ARG A 224 -20.65 -27.69 -9.53
C ARG A 224 -20.59 -26.32 -8.87
N ALA A 225 -19.39 -25.73 -8.81
CA ALA A 225 -19.25 -24.32 -8.49
C ALA A 225 -19.99 -23.44 -9.53
N THR A 226 -20.55 -22.32 -9.07
CA THR A 226 -21.34 -21.40 -9.90
C THR A 226 -20.50 -20.38 -10.65
N ALA A 227 -19.27 -20.16 -10.22
CA ALA A 227 -18.27 -19.26 -10.81
C ALA A 227 -16.88 -19.89 -10.63
N SER A 228 -15.92 -19.44 -11.45
CA SER A 228 -14.52 -19.83 -11.27
C SER A 228 -13.81 -18.91 -10.28
N HIS A 229 -12.82 -19.43 -9.57
CA HIS A 229 -11.99 -18.67 -8.65
C HIS A 229 -10.66 -19.38 -8.40
N GLU A 230 -9.55 -18.75 -8.78
CA GLU A 230 -8.21 -19.29 -8.55
C GLU A 230 -7.74 -19.10 -7.10
N ALA A 231 -7.12 -20.13 -6.54
CA ALA A 231 -6.37 -19.99 -5.29
C ALA A 231 -5.08 -19.17 -5.55
N SER A 232 -4.83 -18.15 -4.73
CA SER A 232 -3.66 -17.26 -4.90
C SER A 232 -3.46 -16.33 -3.70
N ALA A 233 -4.55 -15.84 -3.14
CA ALA A 233 -4.56 -15.04 -1.93
C ALA A 233 -5.79 -15.38 -1.09
N PRO A 234 -5.62 -15.66 0.21
CA PRO A 234 -6.73 -16.05 1.06
C PRO A 234 -7.73 -14.90 1.25
N ARG A 235 -9.02 -15.23 1.29
CA ARG A 235 -10.12 -14.29 1.55
C ARG A 235 -10.67 -14.45 2.96
N ASP A 236 -10.94 -13.33 3.61
CA ASP A 236 -11.55 -13.28 4.94
C ASP A 236 -13.08 -13.25 4.85
N PHE A 237 -13.72 -14.17 5.58
CA PHE A 237 -15.16 -14.21 5.80
C PHE A 237 -15.45 -13.96 7.28
N ASP A 238 -16.09 -12.84 7.59
CA ASP A 238 -16.55 -12.55 8.95
C ASP A 238 -17.69 -13.51 9.33
N ILE A 239 -17.45 -14.34 10.34
CA ILE A 239 -18.41 -15.29 10.89
C ILE A 239 -18.68 -15.02 12.37
N SER A 240 -18.50 -13.77 12.82
CA SER A 240 -18.66 -13.34 14.21
C SER A 240 -20.08 -13.58 14.76
N ASP A 241 -21.09 -13.51 13.90
CA ASP A 241 -22.49 -13.86 14.24
C ASP A 241 -22.68 -15.35 14.59
N HIS A 242 -21.67 -16.19 14.34
CA HIS A 242 -21.68 -17.62 14.60
C HIS A 242 -20.84 -18.05 15.81
N LYS A 243 -20.29 -17.10 16.59
CA LYS A 243 -19.48 -17.39 17.79
C LYS A 243 -20.20 -18.26 18.82
N ASP A 244 -21.51 -18.13 18.94
CA ASP A 244 -22.35 -18.94 19.86
C ASP A 244 -22.34 -20.45 19.52
N LEU A 245 -21.85 -20.83 18.33
CA LEU A 245 -21.65 -22.23 17.97
C LEU A 245 -20.43 -22.86 18.65
N LEU A 246 -19.45 -22.06 19.07
CA LEU A 246 -18.24 -22.52 19.75
C LEU A 246 -18.58 -23.12 21.11
N ARG A 247 -17.79 -24.13 21.52
CA ARG A 247 -17.99 -24.88 22.75
C ARG A 247 -16.69 -25.04 23.49
N THR A 248 -16.73 -24.97 24.82
CA THR A 248 -15.60 -25.40 25.65
C THR A 248 -15.31 -26.88 25.39
N GLY A 249 -14.05 -27.22 25.17
CA GLY A 249 -13.59 -28.53 24.72
C GLY A 249 -13.52 -28.63 23.19
N ASP A 250 -13.92 -29.77 22.66
CA ASP A 250 -13.76 -30.06 21.23
C ASP A 250 -14.79 -29.31 20.36
N ASN A 251 -14.31 -28.74 19.28
CA ASN A 251 -15.06 -28.14 18.18
C ASN A 251 -14.69 -28.83 16.88
N VAL A 252 -15.52 -28.67 15.84
CA VAL A 252 -15.20 -29.15 14.49
C VAL A 252 -15.49 -28.08 13.45
N LEU A 253 -14.48 -27.78 12.63
CA LEU A 253 -14.61 -27.07 11.37
C LEU A 253 -14.69 -28.10 10.25
N ALA A 254 -15.68 -27.99 9.38
CA ALA A 254 -15.90 -28.88 8.26
C ALA A 254 -16.17 -28.07 7.00
N ILE A 255 -15.59 -28.48 5.88
CA ILE A 255 -15.68 -27.75 4.60
C ILE A 255 -15.96 -28.74 3.49
N GLN A 256 -16.78 -28.35 2.52
CA GLN A 256 -16.81 -29.02 1.22
C GLN A 256 -16.39 -28.02 0.16
N VAL A 257 -15.39 -28.38 -0.63
CA VAL A 257 -14.87 -27.62 -1.77
C VAL A 257 -15.32 -28.31 -3.05
N HIS A 258 -15.62 -27.52 -4.08
CA HIS A 258 -16.22 -27.98 -5.31
C HIS A 258 -15.59 -27.27 -6.50
N ASN A 259 -15.26 -28.04 -7.53
CA ASN A 259 -14.90 -27.51 -8.85
C ASN A 259 -16.13 -27.16 -9.68
N ARG A 260 -15.91 -26.31 -10.66
CA ARG A 260 -16.86 -25.95 -11.70
C ARG A 260 -17.04 -27.08 -12.71
N SER A 261 -16.00 -27.88 -12.97
CA SER A 261 -16.02 -29.02 -13.88
C SER A 261 -15.25 -30.22 -13.30
N THR A 262 -15.63 -31.43 -13.72
CA THR A 262 -14.86 -32.66 -13.49
C THR A 262 -13.59 -32.73 -14.36
N THR A 263 -13.30 -31.66 -15.11
CA THR A 263 -12.17 -31.53 -16.03
C THR A 263 -11.43 -30.23 -15.76
N SER A 264 -11.48 -29.72 -14.52
CA SER A 264 -10.73 -28.52 -14.14
C SER A 264 -9.23 -28.77 -14.29
N SER A 265 -8.46 -27.70 -14.50
CA SER A 265 -7.00 -27.73 -14.40
C SER A 265 -6.55 -28.02 -12.96
N ASP A 266 -7.37 -27.62 -11.98
CA ASP A 266 -6.97 -27.45 -10.58
C ASP A 266 -8.14 -27.57 -9.58
N LEU A 267 -7.80 -27.58 -8.29
CA LEU A 267 -8.65 -27.39 -7.11
C LEU A 267 -7.70 -27.12 -5.95
N SER A 268 -7.98 -26.16 -5.07
CA SER A 268 -7.20 -25.98 -3.84
C SER A 268 -8.07 -25.57 -2.66
N MET A 269 -7.61 -25.87 -1.45
CA MET A 269 -8.32 -25.55 -0.20
C MET A 269 -7.35 -25.44 0.99
N ILE A 270 -7.12 -24.19 1.41
CA ILE A 270 -6.29 -23.82 2.56
C ILE A 270 -7.13 -22.96 3.53
N PRO A 271 -7.81 -23.59 4.50
CA PRO A 271 -8.63 -22.89 5.48
C PRO A 271 -7.89 -22.56 6.78
N GLU A 272 -8.15 -21.37 7.29
CA GLU A 272 -7.73 -20.88 8.61
C GLU A 272 -8.94 -20.34 9.38
N LEU A 273 -8.90 -20.52 10.71
CA LEU A 273 -9.92 -19.96 11.60
C LEU A 273 -9.23 -19.01 12.58
N VAL A 274 -9.51 -17.73 12.46
CA VAL A 274 -8.88 -16.67 13.24
C VAL A 274 -9.86 -16.17 14.31
N SER A 275 -9.44 -16.16 15.57
CA SER A 275 -10.12 -15.39 16.61
C SER A 275 -9.41 -14.06 16.81
N ARG A 276 -10.17 -12.98 16.90
CA ARG A 276 -9.67 -11.65 17.17
C ARG A 276 -10.29 -11.11 18.46
N GLN A 277 -9.44 -10.65 19.36
CA GLN A 277 -9.81 -9.93 20.58
C GLN A 277 -9.52 -8.45 20.39
N ILE A 278 -10.47 -7.58 20.68
CA ILE A 278 -10.26 -6.13 20.73
C ILE A 278 -9.60 -5.80 22.06
N LEU A 279 -8.43 -5.18 22.00
CA LEU A 279 -7.68 -4.77 23.17
C LEU A 279 -8.08 -3.37 23.62
N PRO A 280 -8.02 -3.06 24.93
CA PRO A 280 -8.22 -1.70 25.42
C PRO A 280 -7.17 -0.75 24.82
N GLY A 281 -7.62 0.36 24.23
CA GLY A 281 -6.75 1.39 23.68
C GLY A 281 -7.51 2.38 22.80
N PRO A 282 -6.88 3.51 22.43
CA PRO A 282 -7.46 4.42 21.45
C PRO A 282 -7.53 3.73 20.08
N ALA A 283 -8.61 3.96 19.34
CA ALA A 283 -8.66 3.60 17.94
C ALA A 283 -7.79 4.56 17.12
N SER A 284 -7.08 4.02 16.13
CA SER A 284 -6.36 4.80 15.11
C SER A 284 -7.25 5.02 13.90
N ARG A 285 -7.25 6.23 13.36
CA ARG A 285 -7.90 6.55 12.09
C ARG A 285 -6.94 6.15 10.96
N VAL A 286 -7.34 5.19 10.14
CA VAL A 286 -6.53 4.64 9.03
C VAL A 286 -7.24 4.82 7.71
N ILE A 287 -6.49 5.10 6.64
CA ILE A 287 -7.06 5.12 5.28
C ILE A 287 -7.49 3.69 4.91
N ARG A 288 -8.58 3.54 4.15
CA ARG A 288 -9.12 2.21 3.80
C ARG A 288 -8.28 1.47 2.75
N GLY A 289 -7.64 2.20 1.86
CA GLY A 289 -6.86 1.65 0.76
C GLY A 289 -6.30 2.77 -0.13
N ILE A 290 -5.62 2.35 -1.21
CA ILE A 290 -5.01 3.27 -2.18
C ILE A 290 -6.08 4.08 -2.93
N ASP A 291 -7.20 3.46 -3.30
CA ASP A 291 -8.31 4.14 -3.96
C ASP A 291 -8.83 5.28 -3.09
N GLU A 292 -9.07 5.06 -1.79
CA GLU A 292 -9.52 6.12 -0.88
C GLU A 292 -8.48 7.23 -0.68
N LEU A 293 -7.18 6.91 -0.75
CA LEU A 293 -6.13 7.93 -0.73
C LEU A 293 -6.17 8.81 -1.99
N GLN A 294 -6.31 8.22 -3.17
CA GLN A 294 -6.46 8.97 -4.42
C GLN A 294 -7.73 9.84 -4.40
N GLN A 295 -8.83 9.31 -3.87
CA GLN A 295 -10.07 10.06 -3.68
C GLN A 295 -9.91 11.24 -2.72
N LEU A 296 -9.06 11.10 -1.67
CA LEU A 296 -8.82 12.15 -0.69
C LEU A 296 -8.26 13.43 -1.33
N VAL A 297 -7.37 13.28 -2.33
CA VAL A 297 -6.79 14.43 -3.06
C VAL A 297 -7.89 15.22 -3.76
N HIS A 298 -8.84 14.55 -4.42
CA HIS A 298 -10.00 15.19 -5.04
C HIS A 298 -10.97 15.78 -4.02
N VAL A 299 -11.29 15.05 -2.94
CA VAL A 299 -12.18 15.53 -1.88
C VAL A 299 -11.64 16.83 -1.28
N ARG A 300 -10.35 16.90 -0.99
CA ARG A 300 -9.71 18.13 -0.51
C ARG A 300 -9.72 19.21 -1.59
N GLY A 301 -9.38 18.88 -2.82
CA GLY A 301 -9.40 19.84 -3.93
C GLY A 301 -10.78 20.48 -4.16
N VAL A 302 -11.85 19.68 -4.09
CA VAL A 302 -13.22 20.14 -4.31
C VAL A 302 -13.81 20.87 -3.11
N TYR A 303 -13.61 20.38 -1.88
CA TYR A 303 -14.37 20.86 -0.72
C TYR A 303 -13.58 21.73 0.26
N SER A 304 -12.25 21.64 0.32
CA SER A 304 -11.44 22.43 1.25
C SER A 304 -11.46 23.91 0.87
N GLN A 305 -11.48 24.79 1.87
CA GLN A 305 -11.27 26.22 1.66
C GLN A 305 -9.77 26.58 1.63
N LYS A 306 -8.90 25.66 2.08
CA LYS A 306 -7.44 25.79 2.07
C LYS A 306 -6.86 25.40 0.71
N GLN A 307 -7.30 26.12 -0.32
CA GLN A 307 -7.03 25.76 -1.70
C GLN A 307 -5.54 25.78 -2.07
N LEU A 308 -4.78 26.80 -1.65
CA LEU A 308 -3.33 26.83 -1.90
C LEU A 308 -2.61 25.68 -1.21
N GLN A 309 -3.05 25.32 0.01
CA GLN A 309 -2.51 24.15 0.72
C GLN A 309 -2.80 22.85 -0.03
N ALA A 310 -4.01 22.67 -0.56
CA ALA A 310 -4.36 21.48 -1.33
C ALA A 310 -3.58 21.37 -2.65
N VAL A 311 -3.41 22.47 -3.38
CA VAL A 311 -2.62 22.51 -4.63
C VAL A 311 -1.14 22.24 -4.34
N LEU A 312 -0.57 22.85 -3.29
CA LEU A 312 0.82 22.59 -2.91
C LEU A 312 1.03 21.17 -2.38
N ALA A 313 0.04 20.58 -1.70
CA ALA A 313 0.14 19.18 -1.25
C ALA A 313 0.27 18.21 -2.43
N GLU A 314 -0.54 18.41 -3.48
CA GLU A 314 -0.43 17.66 -4.75
C GLU A 314 0.92 17.91 -5.43
N PHE A 315 1.36 19.17 -5.49
CA PHE A 315 2.67 19.49 -6.04
C PHE A 315 3.83 18.79 -5.29
N TRP A 316 3.77 18.73 -3.95
CA TRP A 316 4.81 18.08 -3.15
C TRP A 316 4.77 16.56 -3.24
N GLU A 317 3.58 15.96 -3.25
CA GLU A 317 3.42 14.53 -3.54
C GLU A 317 4.00 14.21 -4.92
N ASN A 318 3.63 14.97 -5.95
CA ASN A 318 4.19 14.81 -7.29
C ASN A 318 5.71 15.01 -7.33
N HIS A 319 6.25 15.95 -6.56
CA HIS A 319 7.68 16.23 -6.52
C HIS A 319 8.51 15.15 -5.82
N PHE A 320 7.95 14.53 -4.79
CA PHE A 320 8.56 13.46 -4.00
C PHE A 320 7.84 12.13 -4.23
N THR A 321 7.40 11.90 -5.46
CA THR A 321 6.52 10.79 -5.81
C THR A 321 7.11 9.43 -5.45
N THR A 322 6.23 8.51 -5.14
CA THR A 322 6.49 7.14 -4.70
C THR A 322 5.59 6.17 -5.47
N ASP A 323 5.95 4.90 -5.44
CA ASP A 323 5.14 3.83 -6.01
C ASP A 323 4.59 2.92 -4.90
N TYR A 324 3.27 3.01 -4.70
CA TYR A 324 2.49 2.17 -3.81
C TYR A 324 2.68 0.68 -4.07
N ASP A 325 2.75 0.23 -5.34
CA ASP A 325 2.82 -1.19 -5.64
C ASP A 325 4.17 -1.77 -5.20
N LYS A 326 5.28 -1.06 -5.44
CA LYS A 326 6.59 -1.43 -4.88
C LYS A 326 6.59 -1.49 -3.34
N VAL A 327 5.89 -0.58 -2.67
CA VAL A 327 5.76 -0.62 -1.19
C VAL A 327 4.96 -1.84 -0.75
N ALA A 328 3.84 -2.15 -1.41
CA ALA A 328 3.01 -3.31 -1.10
C ALA A 328 3.76 -4.62 -1.33
N GLU A 329 4.48 -4.77 -2.44
CA GLU A 329 5.30 -5.94 -2.76
C GLU A 329 6.42 -6.16 -1.74
N TYR A 330 7.11 -5.09 -1.34
CA TYR A 330 8.13 -5.18 -0.29
C TYR A 330 7.55 -5.72 1.01
N LEU A 331 6.38 -5.23 1.44
CA LEU A 331 5.72 -5.65 2.68
C LEU A 331 5.20 -7.09 2.61
N ASP A 332 4.67 -7.50 1.45
CA ASP A 332 4.16 -8.85 1.20
C ASP A 332 5.29 -9.90 1.23
N ALA A 333 6.48 -9.54 0.76
CA ALA A 333 7.66 -10.41 0.78
C ALA A 333 8.32 -10.57 2.17
N LEU A 334 7.83 -9.87 3.20
CA LEU A 334 8.41 -9.96 4.53
C LEU A 334 8.01 -11.26 5.23
N THR A 335 8.94 -11.81 6.01
CA THR A 335 8.67 -12.94 6.91
C THR A 335 8.76 -12.52 8.38
N ASN A 336 7.95 -13.17 9.21
CA ASN A 336 8.03 -13.10 10.67
C ASN A 336 9.23 -13.90 11.18
N SER A 337 9.57 -13.73 12.46
CA SER A 337 10.72 -14.40 13.06
C SER A 337 10.60 -15.93 13.13
N ASP A 338 9.41 -16.48 12.91
CA ASP A 338 9.16 -17.93 12.83
C ASP A 338 9.23 -18.48 11.40
N ALA A 339 9.70 -17.67 10.43
CA ALA A 339 9.86 -18.02 9.03
C ALA A 339 8.55 -18.32 8.28
N THR A 340 7.41 -17.83 8.78
CA THR A 340 6.20 -17.71 7.97
C THR A 340 6.14 -16.34 7.31
N ASP A 341 5.33 -16.22 6.27
CA ASP A 341 4.97 -14.91 5.71
C ASP A 341 4.47 -14.00 6.83
N ALA A 342 4.90 -12.75 6.80
CA ALA A 342 4.62 -11.79 7.86
C ALA A 342 3.13 -11.48 7.88
N MET A 343 2.57 -11.23 6.71
CA MET A 343 1.20 -10.79 6.52
C MET A 343 0.66 -11.27 5.17
N PRO A 344 -0.67 -11.42 5.02
CA PRO A 344 -1.26 -11.65 3.70
C PRO A 344 -1.16 -10.39 2.84
N GLY A 345 -1.17 -10.55 1.50
CA GLY A 345 -1.10 -9.43 0.56
C GLY A 345 -2.19 -8.37 0.74
N THR A 346 -3.37 -8.75 1.24
CA THR A 346 -4.43 -7.78 1.59
C THR A 346 -4.03 -6.86 2.75
N GLN A 347 -3.32 -7.39 3.75
CA GLN A 347 -2.75 -6.57 4.83
C GLN A 347 -1.57 -5.75 4.33
N ALA A 348 -0.68 -6.32 3.52
CA ALA A 348 0.46 -5.59 2.94
C ALA A 348 0.01 -4.35 2.16
N ARG A 349 -1.00 -4.51 1.29
CA ARG A 349 -1.63 -3.41 0.54
C ARG A 349 -2.29 -2.35 1.44
N ALA A 350 -3.01 -2.78 2.48
CA ALA A 350 -3.62 -1.83 3.43
C ALA A 350 -2.56 -1.05 4.23
N GLU A 351 -1.46 -1.70 4.62
CA GLU A 351 -0.34 -1.03 5.29
C GLU A 351 0.41 -0.09 4.35
N ALA A 352 0.68 -0.48 3.10
CA ALA A 352 1.30 0.38 2.09
C ALA A 352 0.49 1.65 1.85
N ALA A 353 -0.83 1.54 1.63
CA ALA A 353 -1.70 2.71 1.47
C ALA A 353 -1.67 3.65 2.68
N GLN A 354 -1.52 3.09 3.88
CA GLN A 354 -1.38 3.86 5.11
C GLN A 354 -0.04 4.61 5.21
N LEU A 355 1.04 4.07 4.63
CA LEU A 355 2.34 4.75 4.53
C LEU A 355 2.29 5.92 3.53
N GLU A 356 1.73 5.68 2.34
CA GLU A 356 1.50 6.72 1.33
C GLU A 356 0.62 7.85 1.90
N TYR A 357 -0.44 7.51 2.63
CA TYR A 357 -1.28 8.51 3.29
C TYR A 357 -0.52 9.32 4.34
N GLN A 358 0.35 8.69 5.14
CA GLN A 358 1.14 9.41 6.15
C GLN A 358 2.10 10.41 5.50
N GLU A 359 2.70 10.04 4.38
CA GLU A 359 3.56 10.93 3.60
C GLU A 359 2.78 12.09 2.96
N TYR A 360 1.70 11.79 2.23
CA TYR A 360 0.80 12.81 1.70
C TYR A 360 0.25 13.75 2.78
N GLN A 361 -0.14 13.21 3.93
CA GLN A 361 -0.66 14.01 5.05
C GLN A 361 0.42 14.96 5.60
N PHE A 362 1.67 14.51 5.70
CA PHE A 362 2.77 15.39 6.09
C PHE A 362 2.96 16.53 5.08
N PHE A 363 2.98 16.23 3.79
CA PHE A 363 3.09 17.24 2.74
C PHE A 363 1.90 18.20 2.71
N TYR A 364 0.69 17.70 2.95
CA TYR A 364 -0.49 18.54 3.09
C TYR A 364 -0.37 19.50 4.28
N ASP A 365 -0.05 18.99 5.47
CA ASP A 365 0.04 19.80 6.68
C ASP A 365 1.18 20.82 6.63
N ASN A 366 2.27 20.50 5.92
CA ASN A 366 3.47 21.33 5.81
C ASN A 366 3.66 21.97 4.43
N ALA A 367 2.61 22.04 3.60
CA ALA A 367 2.72 22.46 2.19
C ALA A 367 3.34 23.86 2.00
N LEU A 368 3.16 24.75 2.98
CA LEU A 368 3.68 26.11 3.04
C LEU A 368 4.85 26.27 4.05
N GLY A 369 5.32 25.16 4.63
CA GLY A 369 6.38 25.11 5.64
C GLY A 369 7.78 25.32 5.05
N ASN A 370 8.80 24.80 5.73
CA ASN A 370 10.17 24.93 5.25
C ASN A 370 10.57 23.74 4.36
N PHE A 371 11.18 24.02 3.20
CA PHE A 371 11.62 22.98 2.27
C PHE A 371 12.59 21.97 2.88
N ARG A 372 13.43 22.40 3.83
CA ARG A 372 14.33 21.51 4.55
C ARG A 372 13.58 20.37 5.25
N ASP A 373 12.43 20.67 5.84
CA ASP A 373 11.63 19.69 6.57
C ASP A 373 10.88 18.78 5.59
N LEU A 374 10.41 19.32 4.46
CA LEU A 374 9.83 18.53 3.36
C LEU A 374 10.84 17.52 2.81
N LEU A 375 12.05 17.98 2.47
CA LEU A 375 13.13 17.13 1.97
C LEU A 375 13.55 16.08 3.00
N LEU A 376 13.70 16.48 4.27
CA LEU A 376 14.11 15.56 5.33
C LEU A 376 13.04 14.50 5.62
N TYR A 377 11.76 14.89 5.62
CA TYR A 377 10.69 13.94 5.81
C TYR A 377 10.64 12.94 4.66
N SER A 378 10.66 13.41 3.41
CA SER A 378 10.75 12.53 2.23
C SER A 378 11.93 11.55 2.36
N ALA A 379 13.13 12.04 2.73
CA ALA A 379 14.32 11.20 2.93
C ALA A 379 14.14 10.08 3.97
N THR A 380 13.24 10.27 4.93
CA THR A 380 13.04 9.36 6.06
C THR A 380 11.64 8.75 6.09
N SER A 381 10.84 8.92 5.03
CA SER A 381 9.52 8.31 4.95
C SER A 381 9.68 6.82 4.60
N PRO A 382 8.91 5.91 5.23
CA PRO A 382 8.95 4.49 4.88
C PRO A 382 8.68 4.22 3.39
N SER A 383 7.74 4.96 2.78
CA SER A 383 7.43 4.86 1.34
C SER A 383 8.65 5.16 0.48
N MET A 384 9.31 6.30 0.67
CA MET A 384 10.50 6.68 -0.11
C MET A 384 11.68 5.73 0.11
N LEU A 385 11.89 5.27 1.35
CA LEU A 385 12.97 4.34 1.70
C LEU A 385 12.83 2.99 1.01
N ILE A 386 11.59 2.51 0.86
CA ILE A 386 11.29 1.26 0.15
C ILE A 386 11.35 1.49 -1.37
N TYR A 387 10.69 2.55 -1.85
CA TYR A 387 10.57 2.85 -3.27
C TYR A 387 11.93 3.03 -3.96
N LEU A 388 12.87 3.76 -3.34
CA LEU A 388 14.22 3.96 -3.89
C LEU A 388 15.28 3.00 -3.33
N ASP A 389 14.84 1.84 -2.83
CA ASP A 389 15.69 0.73 -2.39
C ASP A 389 16.74 1.11 -1.33
N SER A 390 16.45 2.14 -0.53
CA SER A 390 17.30 2.52 0.60
C SER A 390 17.36 1.39 1.64
N VAL A 391 16.29 0.61 1.77
CA VAL A 391 16.26 -0.63 2.58
C VAL A 391 17.32 -1.67 2.18
N LEU A 392 17.88 -1.59 0.97
CA LEU A 392 18.96 -2.45 0.47
C LEU A 392 20.34 -1.77 0.56
N ASN A 393 20.42 -0.50 0.95
CA ASN A 393 21.65 0.28 0.97
C ASN A 393 22.49 -0.05 2.21
N VAL A 394 23.57 -0.82 2.03
CA VAL A 394 24.41 -1.29 3.15
C VAL A 394 25.89 -1.04 2.91
N LYS A 395 26.68 -0.97 3.99
CA LYS A 395 28.14 -0.81 3.90
C LYS A 395 28.74 -1.89 2.98
N GLY A 396 29.63 -1.47 2.08
CA GLY A 396 30.25 -2.36 1.10
C GLY A 396 29.42 -2.62 -0.17
N ALA A 397 28.12 -2.31 -0.16
CA ALA A 397 27.23 -2.39 -1.31
C ALA A 397 26.28 -1.18 -1.31
N ALA A 398 26.85 0.02 -1.48
CA ALA A 398 26.08 1.25 -1.44
C ALA A 398 25.15 1.34 -2.66
N ASN A 399 23.87 1.63 -2.43
CA ASN A 399 22.87 1.85 -3.48
C ASN A 399 22.79 3.34 -3.82
N GLU A 400 22.95 3.68 -5.09
CA GLU A 400 22.96 5.07 -5.57
C GLU A 400 21.57 5.66 -5.82
N ASN A 401 20.51 4.85 -5.93
CA ASN A 401 19.17 5.31 -6.36
C ASN A 401 18.71 6.56 -5.60
N TYR A 402 18.53 6.48 -4.28
CA TYR A 402 18.12 7.65 -3.49
C TYR A 402 19.13 8.81 -3.53
N ALA A 403 20.43 8.52 -3.54
CA ALA A 403 21.48 9.54 -3.58
C ALA A 403 21.51 10.29 -4.93
N ARG A 404 21.11 9.62 -6.01
CA ARG A 404 20.89 10.21 -7.32
C ARG A 404 19.65 11.08 -7.27
N GLU A 405 18.51 10.54 -6.86
CA GLU A 405 17.24 11.28 -6.92
C GLU A 405 17.21 12.50 -6.01
N ILE A 406 17.83 12.44 -4.82
CA ILE A 406 17.93 13.63 -3.96
C ILE A 406 18.68 14.78 -4.65
N LEU A 407 19.67 14.50 -5.49
CA LEU A 407 20.39 15.52 -6.26
C LEU A 407 19.66 15.84 -7.58
N GLU A 408 19.27 14.84 -8.35
CA GLU A 408 18.74 14.99 -9.70
C GLU A 408 17.30 15.47 -9.76
N LEU A 409 16.44 14.99 -8.87
CA LEU A 409 14.99 15.15 -9.00
C LEU A 409 14.35 15.90 -7.84
N PHE A 410 14.91 15.77 -6.63
CA PHE A 410 14.29 16.32 -5.42
C PHE A 410 14.93 17.61 -4.92
N ALA A 411 16.23 17.83 -5.10
CA ALA A 411 16.89 19.02 -4.57
C ALA A 411 17.65 19.85 -5.59
N PHE A 412 18.55 19.32 -6.43
CA PHE A 412 19.39 20.17 -7.28
C PHE A 412 18.88 20.31 -8.72
N GLY A 413 18.18 19.31 -9.23
CA GLY A 413 17.93 19.21 -10.67
C GLY A 413 19.13 18.63 -11.40
N VAL A 414 18.88 17.95 -12.52
CA VAL A 414 19.92 17.30 -13.34
C VAL A 414 21.06 18.27 -13.72
N ASP A 415 22.28 17.76 -13.61
CA ASP A 415 23.54 18.46 -13.93
C ASP A 415 23.75 19.79 -13.17
N ASN A 416 23.20 19.96 -11.96
CA ASN A 416 23.25 21.23 -11.23
C ASN A 416 24.29 21.29 -10.09
N ARG A 417 25.57 21.43 -10.46
CA ARG A 417 26.71 21.63 -9.51
C ARG A 417 27.00 20.43 -8.59
N TYR A 418 26.73 19.22 -9.07
CA TYR A 418 27.21 17.97 -8.48
C TYR A 418 27.90 17.12 -9.55
N THR A 419 28.56 16.05 -9.15
CA THR A 419 29.25 15.09 -10.02
C THR A 419 28.80 13.66 -9.69
N GLN A 420 29.07 12.70 -10.58
CA GLN A 420 28.84 11.27 -10.28
C GLN A 420 29.54 10.84 -8.99
N ARG A 421 30.72 11.41 -8.69
CA ARG A 421 31.42 11.13 -7.44
C ARG A 421 30.64 11.62 -6.22
N ASP A 422 29.89 12.71 -6.32
CA ASP A 422 29.06 13.19 -5.22
C ASP A 422 27.91 12.22 -4.92
N ILE A 423 27.30 11.64 -5.96
CA ILE A 423 26.29 10.57 -5.84
C ILE A 423 26.89 9.36 -5.12
N GLU A 424 28.03 8.85 -5.58
CA GLU A 424 28.72 7.70 -4.96
C GLU A 424 29.06 7.94 -3.47
N GLN A 425 29.49 9.17 -3.12
CA GLN A 425 29.84 9.52 -1.74
C GLN A 425 28.59 9.69 -0.87
N LEU A 426 27.52 10.26 -1.43
CA LEU A 426 26.25 10.46 -0.76
C LEU A 426 25.51 9.13 -0.52
N ALA A 427 25.57 8.19 -1.47
CA ALA A 427 25.04 6.83 -1.33
C ALA A 427 25.60 6.14 -0.07
N LYS A 428 26.90 6.28 0.18
CA LYS A 428 27.54 5.76 1.40
C LYS A 428 27.01 6.41 2.67
N CYS A 429 26.62 7.69 2.63
CA CYS A 429 26.04 8.38 3.78
C CYS A 429 24.67 7.81 4.19
N PHE A 430 23.92 7.25 3.25
CA PHE A 430 22.60 6.68 3.49
C PHE A 430 22.60 5.18 3.79
N THR A 431 23.78 4.55 3.89
CA THR A 431 23.87 3.12 4.25
C THR A 431 23.28 2.84 5.63
N GLY A 432 22.66 1.67 5.82
CA GLY A 432 22.00 1.30 7.07
C GLY A 432 20.68 2.01 7.35
N TRP A 433 20.20 2.85 6.42
CA TRP A 433 18.84 3.39 6.47
C TRP A 433 17.85 2.30 6.03
N GLY A 434 16.70 2.21 6.68
CA GLY A 434 15.68 1.22 6.34
C GLY A 434 14.38 1.48 7.08
N VAL A 435 13.53 0.47 7.13
CA VAL A 435 12.22 0.55 7.82
C VAL A 435 12.14 -0.43 8.97
N CYS A 436 11.45 -0.03 10.03
CA CYS A 436 11.28 -0.85 11.23
C CYS A 436 9.84 -0.81 11.71
N LYS A 437 9.29 -1.98 12.01
CA LYS A 437 8.00 -2.10 12.69
C LYS A 437 8.21 -1.82 14.17
N VAL A 438 7.49 -0.84 14.71
CA VAL A 438 7.54 -0.49 16.14
C VAL A 438 6.14 -0.53 16.75
N PRO A 439 6.01 -0.82 18.05
CA PRO A 439 4.76 -0.63 18.76
C PRO A 439 4.22 0.80 18.58
N GLN A 440 2.90 0.94 18.41
CA GLN A 440 2.23 2.22 18.20
C GLN A 440 2.59 3.29 19.26
N ASP A 441 2.79 2.88 20.53
CA ASP A 441 3.14 3.77 21.64
C ASP A 441 4.62 4.21 21.64
N GLN A 442 5.46 3.57 20.83
CA GLN A 442 6.86 3.93 20.60
C GLN A 442 7.07 4.70 19.30
N ALA A 443 6.02 4.82 18.48
CA ALA A 443 6.05 5.61 17.26
C ALA A 443 6.28 7.09 17.58
N GLN A 444 7.30 7.68 16.96
CA GLN A 444 7.62 9.09 17.12
C GLN A 444 6.99 9.90 15.97
N SER A 445 6.62 11.15 16.26
CA SER A 445 6.27 12.11 15.21
C SER A 445 7.52 12.79 14.66
N PHE A 446 7.42 13.32 13.44
CA PHE A 446 8.43 14.25 12.94
C PHE A 446 8.52 15.49 13.86
N PRO A 447 9.73 16.04 14.11
CA PRO A 447 11.02 15.66 13.55
C PRO A 447 11.73 14.50 14.26
N ASP A 448 11.30 14.13 15.47
CA ASP A 448 12.01 13.14 16.29
C ASP A 448 12.15 11.79 15.58
N SER A 449 11.14 11.37 14.81
CA SER A 449 11.20 10.16 13.98
C SER A 449 12.41 10.11 13.03
N ALA A 450 12.87 11.26 12.52
CA ALA A 450 14.04 11.35 11.65
C ALA A 450 15.36 11.40 12.44
N PHE A 451 15.38 12.06 13.62
CA PHE A 451 16.61 12.31 14.39
C PHE A 451 16.94 11.22 15.42
N LEU A 452 15.93 10.48 15.88
CA LEU A 452 16.02 9.46 16.92
C LEU A 452 15.30 8.16 16.51
N PRO A 453 15.58 7.62 15.30
CA PRO A 453 14.96 6.38 14.85
C PRO A 453 15.40 5.18 15.71
N PRO A 454 14.61 4.09 15.73
CA PRO A 454 15.05 2.82 16.26
C PRO A 454 16.35 2.35 15.60
N THR A 455 17.29 1.90 16.42
CA THR A 455 18.56 1.30 15.97
C THR A 455 18.62 -0.21 16.16
N GLU A 456 17.60 -0.77 16.80
CA GLU A 456 17.43 -2.20 17.04
C GLU A 456 16.08 -2.59 16.45
N CYS A 457 16.09 -2.94 15.17
CA CYS A 457 14.88 -3.31 14.43
C CYS A 457 14.65 -4.82 14.39
N GLU A 458 15.61 -5.59 14.92
CA GLU A 458 15.49 -7.02 15.04
C GLU A 458 14.52 -7.40 16.16
N ILE A 459 13.77 -8.47 15.90
CA ILE A 459 12.86 -9.07 16.85
C ILE A 459 13.68 -9.77 17.92
N LYS A 460 13.61 -9.24 19.15
CA LYS A 460 14.31 -9.82 20.30
C LYS A 460 13.67 -11.14 20.63
N SER A 461 14.46 -12.21 20.60
CA SER A 461 13.97 -13.57 20.83
C SER A 461 14.96 -14.38 21.66
N GLN A 462 14.45 -15.47 22.25
CA GLN A 462 15.24 -16.46 22.96
C GLN A 462 15.01 -17.83 22.30
N GLU A 463 16.10 -18.53 22.00
CA GLU A 463 16.03 -19.88 21.43
C GLU A 463 16.27 -20.96 22.49
N THR A 464 15.47 -22.01 22.43
CA THR A 464 15.65 -23.26 23.16
C THR A 464 15.95 -24.37 22.16
N VAL A 465 17.19 -24.85 22.14
CA VAL A 465 17.62 -25.88 21.19
C VAL A 465 17.03 -27.24 21.56
N LEU A 466 16.33 -27.89 20.61
CA LEU A 466 15.76 -29.23 20.74
C LEU A 466 16.66 -30.29 20.10
N ILE A 467 17.26 -29.95 18.95
CA ILE A 467 18.31 -30.72 18.27
C ILE A 467 19.38 -29.71 17.83
N ASP A 468 20.58 -29.86 18.35
CA ASP A 468 21.73 -29.05 17.95
C ASP A 468 22.54 -29.70 16.82
N LEU A 469 23.43 -28.92 16.21
CA LEU A 469 24.47 -29.44 15.34
C LEU A 469 25.43 -30.36 16.10
N GLY A 470 26.03 -31.30 15.38
CA GLY A 470 27.03 -32.23 15.90
C GLY A 470 26.49 -33.65 16.09
N THR A 471 26.98 -34.33 17.13
CA THR A 471 26.84 -35.79 17.29
C THR A 471 25.41 -36.25 17.56
N GLY A 472 25.12 -37.52 17.24
CA GLY A 472 23.92 -38.21 17.69
C GLY A 472 22.89 -38.47 16.59
N TRP A 473 23.25 -38.18 15.35
CA TRP A 473 22.52 -38.59 14.16
C TRP A 473 22.86 -40.03 13.80
N ARG A 474 21.84 -40.75 13.31
CA ARG A 474 22.01 -42.03 12.64
C ARG A 474 21.74 -41.85 11.16
N PHE A 475 22.50 -42.53 10.32
CA PHE A 475 22.31 -42.43 8.88
C PHE A 475 22.39 -43.78 8.16
N PHE A 476 21.71 -43.85 7.03
CA PHE A 476 21.66 -44.99 6.12
C PHE A 476 21.96 -44.50 4.70
N LYS A 477 22.82 -45.23 3.99
CA LYS A 477 23.22 -44.90 2.62
C LYS A 477 22.14 -45.39 1.66
N GLY A 478 21.64 -44.53 0.79
CA GLY A 478 20.57 -44.82 -0.15
C GLY A 478 21.01 -45.66 -1.33
N THR A 479 21.57 -46.84 -1.10
CA THR A 479 21.79 -47.87 -2.13
C THR A 479 20.57 -48.76 -2.33
N GLN A 480 19.55 -48.60 -1.48
CA GLN A 480 18.26 -49.28 -1.49
C GLN A 480 17.31 -48.54 -0.53
N GLU A 481 16.02 -48.86 -0.58
CA GLU A 481 15.05 -48.37 0.40
C GLU A 481 15.34 -48.89 1.83
N PRO A 482 15.32 -48.05 2.88
CA PRO A 482 15.42 -48.51 4.27
C PRO A 482 14.19 -49.31 4.72
N THR A 483 13.02 -48.94 4.17
CA THR A 483 11.75 -49.65 4.34
C THR A 483 11.02 -49.72 3.00
N PRO A 484 11.23 -50.74 2.17
CA PRO A 484 10.49 -50.85 0.91
C PRO A 484 9.00 -51.12 1.16
N ALA A 485 8.15 -50.47 0.39
CA ALA A 485 6.70 -50.73 0.35
C ALA A 485 6.39 -52.14 -0.19
N ALA A 486 5.13 -52.57 -0.09
CA ALA A 486 4.65 -53.83 -0.67
C ALA A 486 4.71 -53.77 -2.21
N GLY A 487 5.88 -54.09 -2.78
CA GLY A 487 6.21 -53.90 -4.20
C GLY A 487 7.64 -53.42 -4.44
N GLY A 488 8.40 -53.08 -3.40
CA GLY A 488 9.80 -52.64 -3.51
C GLY A 488 10.01 -51.13 -3.65
N GLY A 489 8.93 -50.35 -3.81
CA GLY A 489 8.98 -48.89 -3.94
C GLY A 489 9.20 -48.15 -2.61
N PRO A 490 9.32 -46.81 -2.65
CA PRO A 490 9.63 -45.99 -1.48
C PRO A 490 8.52 -46.00 -0.41
N SER A 491 8.91 -45.76 0.84
CA SER A 491 8.00 -45.60 1.98
C SER A 491 8.62 -44.73 3.06
N ALA A 492 7.80 -43.90 3.74
CA ALA A 492 8.22 -43.12 4.90
C ALA A 492 8.22 -43.91 6.23
N ALA A 493 7.97 -45.22 6.23
CA ALA A 493 7.90 -46.01 7.46
C ALA A 493 9.19 -45.95 8.31
N TRP A 494 10.35 -45.80 7.67
CA TRP A 494 11.64 -45.59 8.33
C TRP A 494 11.71 -44.29 9.14
N ALA A 495 10.91 -43.27 8.83
CA ALA A 495 10.88 -42.00 9.55
C ALA A 495 10.03 -42.05 10.84
N GLY A 496 9.26 -43.12 11.02
CA GLY A 496 8.38 -43.29 12.18
C GLY A 496 9.15 -43.52 13.49
N ALA A 497 8.58 -43.03 14.60
CA ALA A 497 9.17 -43.18 15.94
C ALA A 497 9.43 -44.65 16.34
N GLY A 498 8.62 -45.59 15.85
CA GLY A 498 8.73 -47.02 16.16
C GLY A 498 9.76 -47.81 15.36
N PHE A 499 10.41 -47.23 14.34
CA PHE A 499 11.38 -47.98 13.53
C PHE A 499 12.71 -48.17 14.26
N ASP A 500 13.26 -49.37 14.17
CA ASP A 500 14.55 -49.75 14.75
C ASP A 500 15.71 -49.36 13.82
N ASP A 501 16.39 -48.27 14.18
CA ASP A 501 17.56 -47.72 13.50
C ASP A 501 18.89 -48.18 14.16
N SER A 502 18.89 -49.24 14.98
CA SER A 502 20.08 -49.68 15.76
C SER A 502 21.26 -50.14 14.90
N TYR A 503 20.98 -50.58 13.67
CA TYR A 503 21.97 -51.04 12.70
C TYR A 503 22.47 -49.94 11.74
N TRP A 504 21.93 -48.72 11.85
CA TRP A 504 22.35 -47.59 11.03
C TRP A 504 23.72 -47.06 11.48
N PHE A 505 24.44 -46.43 10.55
CA PHE A 505 25.69 -45.76 10.87
C PHE A 505 25.43 -44.58 11.81
N ARG A 506 26.47 -44.13 12.52
CA ARG A 506 26.41 -42.96 13.40
C ARG A 506 27.29 -41.87 12.84
N GLY A 507 26.80 -40.64 12.89
CA GLY A 507 27.52 -39.47 12.40
C GLY A 507 27.16 -38.22 13.21
N SER A 508 27.98 -37.19 13.02
CA SER A 508 27.66 -35.80 13.35
C SER A 508 27.10 -35.08 12.13
N THR A 509 26.31 -34.02 12.32
CA THR A 509 25.88 -33.12 11.23
C THR A 509 27.08 -32.42 10.57
N GLY A 510 26.90 -31.90 9.34
CA GLY A 510 28.01 -31.74 8.39
C GLY A 510 28.36 -33.11 7.84
N LEU A 511 27.33 -33.77 7.32
CA LEU A 511 27.38 -35.14 6.84
C LEU A 511 27.28 -35.11 5.32
N GLY A 512 28.36 -35.47 4.65
CA GLY A 512 28.55 -35.03 3.28
C GLY A 512 29.86 -35.51 2.65
N TYR A 513 30.21 -34.99 1.48
CA TYR A 513 31.53 -35.14 0.89
C TYR A 513 31.86 -33.96 -0.05
N GLY A 514 33.12 -33.82 -0.44
CA GLY A 514 33.54 -33.01 -1.60
C GLY A 514 34.14 -31.64 -1.28
N ASP A 515 33.64 -30.95 -0.25
CA ASP A 515 34.03 -29.58 0.13
C ASP A 515 35.20 -29.50 1.14
N GLY A 516 35.41 -30.58 1.91
CA GLY A 516 36.47 -30.68 2.92
C GLY A 516 36.16 -30.03 4.26
N ASP A 517 34.90 -29.64 4.53
CA ASP A 517 34.45 -29.09 5.80
C ASP A 517 33.47 -30.00 6.58
N ASP A 518 33.03 -31.10 5.96
CA ASP A 518 32.24 -32.15 6.58
C ASP A 518 32.88 -32.80 7.81
N THR A 519 32.08 -32.95 8.87
CA THR A 519 32.47 -33.71 10.06
C THR A 519 32.28 -35.22 9.86
N THR A 520 31.25 -35.64 9.13
CA THR A 520 31.01 -37.04 8.77
C THR A 520 31.15 -37.22 7.27
N VAL A 521 32.34 -37.62 6.83
CA VAL A 521 32.68 -37.73 5.40
C VAL A 521 32.16 -39.04 4.78
N LEU A 522 31.39 -38.93 3.70
CA LEU A 522 30.85 -40.00 2.86
C LEU A 522 31.76 -40.28 1.65
N SER A 523 32.98 -40.75 1.91
CA SER A 523 34.01 -40.94 0.87
C SER A 523 33.65 -41.92 -0.26
N ASP A 524 32.55 -42.66 -0.14
CA ASP A 524 32.06 -43.64 -1.10
C ASP A 524 30.75 -43.24 -1.78
N MET A 525 30.25 -42.01 -1.60
CA MET A 525 28.98 -41.59 -2.20
C MET A 525 29.09 -41.34 -3.71
N GLN A 526 30.10 -40.56 -4.13
CA GLN A 526 30.29 -40.17 -5.52
C GLN A 526 30.35 -41.39 -6.45
N GLY A 527 29.43 -41.42 -7.43
CA GLY A 527 29.29 -42.48 -8.42
C GLY A 527 28.56 -43.73 -7.94
N ASN A 528 28.10 -43.81 -6.68
CA ASN A 528 27.55 -45.03 -6.09
C ASN A 528 26.08 -44.93 -5.64
N TYR A 529 25.65 -43.82 -5.05
CA TYR A 529 24.25 -43.62 -4.62
C TYR A 529 23.85 -42.14 -4.60
N PHE A 530 22.56 -41.85 -4.80
CA PHE A 530 22.02 -40.49 -4.84
C PHE A 530 21.70 -39.92 -3.46
N SER A 531 21.28 -40.77 -2.52
CA SER A 531 20.63 -40.28 -1.30
C SER A 531 21.24 -40.81 0.00
N ILE A 532 20.96 -40.08 1.06
CA ILE A 532 21.19 -40.50 2.44
C ILE A 532 19.94 -40.26 3.28
N TYR A 533 19.71 -41.16 4.24
CA TYR A 533 18.60 -41.07 5.17
C TYR A 533 19.17 -40.81 6.55
N LEU A 534 18.71 -39.75 7.21
CA LEU A 534 19.16 -39.31 8.51
C LEU A 534 18.03 -39.40 9.53
N ARG A 535 18.37 -39.75 10.78
CA ARG A 535 17.44 -39.82 11.90
C ARG A 535 18.02 -39.29 13.19
N ARG A 536 17.21 -38.52 13.92
CA ARG A 536 17.53 -37.99 15.24
C ARG A 536 16.32 -38.09 16.17
N ARG A 537 16.54 -38.68 17.34
CA ARG A 537 15.57 -38.72 18.43
C ARG A 537 15.77 -37.52 19.35
N PHE A 538 14.68 -36.94 19.83
CA PHE A 538 14.68 -35.87 20.83
C PHE A 538 13.51 -36.02 21.80
N MET A 539 13.64 -35.42 22.98
CA MET A 539 12.65 -35.52 24.05
C MET A 539 11.93 -34.18 24.21
N LEU A 540 10.63 -34.23 24.41
CA LEU A 540 9.82 -33.08 24.80
C LEU A 540 9.07 -33.39 26.09
N ASP A 541 9.09 -32.47 27.05
CA ASP A 541 8.29 -32.62 28.27
C ASP A 541 6.80 -32.39 27.97
N ASP A 542 6.50 -31.29 27.30
CA ASP A 542 5.15 -30.88 26.92
C ASP A 542 5.19 -30.10 25.58
N PRO A 543 4.66 -30.67 24.47
CA PRO A 543 4.59 -29.99 23.19
C PRO A 543 3.78 -28.69 23.21
N ASP A 544 2.83 -28.55 24.14
CA ASP A 544 1.98 -27.37 24.23
C ASP A 544 2.74 -26.12 24.75
N GLN A 545 3.96 -26.29 25.27
CA GLN A 545 4.82 -25.19 25.73
C GLN A 545 5.65 -24.55 24.60
N LEU A 546 5.72 -25.16 23.42
CA LEU A 546 6.50 -24.63 22.30
C LEU A 546 5.78 -23.41 21.71
N GLU A 547 6.51 -22.31 21.52
CA GLU A 547 5.96 -21.04 21.04
C GLU A 547 6.17 -20.83 19.53
N ASN A 548 7.36 -21.14 19.01
CA ASN A 548 7.67 -21.07 17.59
C ASN A 548 8.75 -22.13 17.27
N PRO A 549 8.36 -23.42 17.14
CA PRO A 549 9.31 -24.48 16.79
C PRO A 549 9.73 -24.33 15.31
N ILE A 550 11.03 -24.29 15.04
CA ILE A 550 11.61 -24.03 13.72
C ILE A 550 12.65 -25.10 13.40
N LEU A 551 12.51 -25.72 12.23
CA LEU A 551 13.55 -26.56 11.62
C LEU A 551 14.42 -25.68 10.70
N GLU A 552 15.70 -25.56 11.04
CA GLU A 552 16.71 -24.83 10.27
C GLU A 552 17.62 -25.85 9.58
N ILE A 553 17.80 -25.73 8.26
CA ILE A 553 18.55 -26.69 7.45
C ILE A 553 19.44 -25.95 6.46
N ALA A 554 20.76 -26.16 6.59
CA ALA A 554 21.69 -25.91 5.48
C ALA A 554 21.82 -27.21 4.69
N TYR A 555 21.62 -27.18 3.36
CA TYR A 555 21.60 -28.38 2.53
C TYR A 555 22.19 -28.12 1.15
N ASP A 556 22.80 -29.15 0.59
CA ASP A 556 23.17 -29.28 -0.82
C ASP A 556 22.14 -30.13 -1.55
N ASP A 557 21.88 -29.78 -2.79
CA ASP A 557 20.89 -30.33 -3.70
C ASP A 557 19.49 -30.43 -3.06
N GLY A 558 18.95 -31.60 -2.74
CA GLY A 558 17.55 -31.73 -2.32
C GLY A 558 17.35 -32.39 -0.95
N PHE A 559 16.28 -32.04 -0.24
CA PHE A 559 15.86 -32.74 0.97
C PHE A 559 14.34 -32.92 1.11
N VAL A 560 13.96 -33.96 1.84
CA VAL A 560 12.61 -34.17 2.37
C VAL A 560 12.69 -34.48 3.87
N ALA A 561 12.00 -33.70 4.69
CA ALA A 561 12.00 -33.82 6.14
C ALA A 561 10.68 -34.39 6.67
N TYR A 562 10.81 -35.26 7.66
CA TYR A 562 9.73 -35.95 8.33
C TYR A 562 9.80 -35.77 9.84
N LEU A 563 8.64 -35.60 10.47
CA LEU A 563 8.50 -35.57 11.91
C LEU A 563 7.56 -36.69 12.34
N ASN A 564 8.07 -37.61 13.17
CA ASN A 564 7.32 -38.78 13.64
C ASN A 564 6.69 -39.63 12.52
N GLY A 565 7.25 -39.58 11.30
CA GLY A 565 6.79 -40.32 10.11
C GLY A 565 5.90 -39.54 9.15
N ASP A 566 5.47 -38.32 9.51
CA ASP A 566 4.70 -37.43 8.64
C ASP A 566 5.66 -36.43 7.96
N GLU A 567 5.48 -36.18 6.65
CA GLU A 567 6.27 -35.18 5.91
C GLU A 567 5.93 -33.77 6.41
N ILE A 568 6.94 -32.96 6.71
CA ILE A 568 6.81 -31.60 7.26
C ILE A 568 7.45 -30.52 6.38
N ALA A 569 8.40 -30.89 5.53
CA ALA A 569 9.07 -29.98 4.61
C ALA A 569 9.75 -30.74 3.48
N ARG A 570 9.95 -30.01 2.38
CA ARG A 570 10.62 -30.48 1.17
C ARG A 570 11.27 -29.27 0.50
N SER A 571 12.47 -29.44 -0.06
CA SER A 571 13.11 -28.39 -0.87
C SER A 571 12.44 -28.26 -2.24
N ALA A 572 12.49 -27.07 -2.83
CA ALA A 572 11.80 -26.77 -4.09
C ALA A 572 12.26 -27.62 -5.31
N ASN A 573 13.45 -28.21 -5.22
CA ASN A 573 14.03 -29.07 -6.26
C ASN A 573 13.79 -30.58 -6.06
N MET A 574 12.92 -30.94 -5.10
CA MET A 574 12.45 -32.31 -4.93
C MET A 574 11.00 -32.40 -5.39
N GLU A 575 10.71 -33.23 -6.40
CA GLU A 575 9.35 -33.45 -6.90
C GLU A 575 8.54 -34.42 -6.04
N GLY A 576 7.22 -34.48 -6.27
CA GLY A 576 6.33 -35.46 -5.66
C GLY A 576 5.92 -35.12 -4.22
N LEU A 577 5.44 -33.89 -4.00
CA LEU A 577 4.96 -33.41 -2.70
C LEU A 577 3.94 -34.39 -2.07
N GLY A 578 4.18 -34.77 -0.81
CA GLY A 578 3.36 -35.74 -0.08
C GLY A 578 3.60 -37.22 -0.43
N ALA A 579 4.49 -37.51 -1.39
CA ALA A 579 4.95 -38.87 -1.70
C ALA A 579 6.44 -39.03 -1.33
N PRO A 580 6.85 -40.11 -0.63
CA PRO A 580 8.25 -40.32 -0.30
C PRO A 580 9.07 -40.56 -1.59
N PRO A 581 10.18 -39.84 -1.82
CA PRO A 581 11.02 -40.05 -2.99
C PRO A 581 11.76 -41.40 -2.90
N ALA A 582 12.00 -42.03 -4.05
CA ALA A 582 12.82 -43.23 -4.16
C ALA A 582 14.28 -42.93 -3.79
N HIS A 583 15.01 -43.89 -3.23
CA HIS A 583 16.42 -43.74 -2.83
C HIS A 583 17.35 -43.31 -3.98
N ASP A 584 16.97 -43.55 -5.23
CA ASP A 584 17.71 -43.24 -6.44
C ASP A 584 17.14 -42.06 -7.23
N ALA A 585 16.19 -41.32 -6.65
CA ALA A 585 15.71 -40.05 -7.22
C ALA A 585 16.81 -38.98 -7.18
N ASP A 586 16.82 -38.11 -8.17
CA ASP A 586 17.64 -36.91 -8.25
C ASP A 586 16.90 -35.67 -7.71
N ALA A 587 17.67 -34.66 -7.32
CA ALA A 587 17.17 -33.33 -6.98
C ALA A 587 17.44 -32.35 -8.14
N THR A 588 16.40 -31.79 -8.76
CA THR A 588 16.54 -30.91 -9.93
C THR A 588 15.71 -29.64 -9.75
N PRO A 589 16.28 -28.43 -9.96
CA PRO A 589 17.68 -28.15 -10.26
C PRO A 589 18.62 -28.31 -9.05
N ASN A 590 19.93 -28.40 -9.29
CA ASN A 590 20.95 -28.43 -8.24
C ASN A 590 20.87 -27.18 -7.33
N HIS A 591 21.31 -27.33 -6.08
CA HIS A 591 21.31 -26.25 -5.09
C HIS A 591 22.50 -26.34 -4.16
N GLU A 592 23.33 -25.32 -4.05
CA GLU A 592 24.51 -25.35 -3.17
C GLU A 592 24.21 -24.86 -1.75
N VAL A 593 24.95 -25.35 -0.75
CA VAL A 593 24.88 -24.77 0.60
C VAL A 593 25.32 -23.31 0.56
N THR A 594 24.45 -22.40 0.99
CA THR A 594 24.77 -20.97 1.14
C THR A 594 24.81 -20.54 2.61
N ALA A 595 25.11 -19.26 2.86
CA ALA A 595 25.01 -18.69 4.21
C ALA A 595 23.55 -18.62 4.71
N ASP A 596 22.57 -18.63 3.79
CA ASP A 596 21.16 -18.60 4.12
C ASP A 596 20.62 -20.03 4.22
N THR A 597 20.24 -20.42 5.43
CA THR A 597 19.67 -21.74 5.72
C THR A 597 18.16 -21.72 5.54
N ALA A 598 17.59 -22.78 4.96
CA ALA A 598 16.15 -22.95 4.92
C ALA A 598 15.57 -23.04 6.33
N ARG A 599 14.52 -22.29 6.61
CA ARG A 599 13.81 -22.28 7.90
C ARG A 599 12.35 -22.65 7.69
N ILE A 600 11.90 -23.65 8.43
CA ILE A 600 10.54 -24.18 8.32
C ILE A 600 9.85 -24.06 9.68
N SER A 601 8.74 -23.31 9.71
CA SER A 601 7.85 -23.24 10.86
C SER A 601 7.16 -24.59 11.09
N LEU A 602 7.29 -25.14 12.28
CA LEU A 602 6.60 -26.37 12.69
C LEU A 602 5.29 -26.11 13.43
N LYS A 603 4.81 -24.86 13.49
CA LYS A 603 3.50 -24.52 14.09
C LYS A 603 2.34 -25.35 13.53
N PRO A 604 2.18 -25.54 12.20
CA PRO A 604 1.10 -26.37 11.66
C PRO A 604 1.20 -27.85 12.08
N PHE A 605 2.39 -28.29 12.46
CA PHE A 605 2.69 -29.68 12.79
C PHE A 605 2.75 -29.96 14.30
N ARG A 606 2.32 -29.02 15.16
CA ARG A 606 2.28 -29.26 16.62
C ARG A 606 1.46 -30.49 17.02
N SER A 607 0.38 -30.76 16.30
CA SER A 607 -0.49 -31.91 16.59
C SER A 607 0.17 -33.28 16.40
N ILE A 608 1.31 -33.35 15.70
CA ILE A 608 2.07 -34.60 15.51
C ILE A 608 3.25 -34.74 16.48
N LEU A 609 3.61 -33.67 17.21
CA LEU A 609 4.55 -33.73 18.33
C LEU A 609 3.92 -34.45 19.52
N ARG A 610 4.74 -35.13 20.31
CA ARG A 610 4.32 -35.95 21.44
C ARG A 610 5.10 -35.58 22.69
N ALA A 611 4.46 -35.63 23.85
CA ALA A 611 5.20 -35.68 25.10
C ALA A 611 6.04 -36.97 25.14
N GLY A 612 7.30 -36.85 25.51
CA GLY A 612 8.30 -37.91 25.45
C GLY A 612 9.12 -37.91 24.16
N GLU A 613 9.38 -39.11 23.61
CA GLU A 613 10.27 -39.31 22.47
C GLU A 613 9.60 -38.88 21.14
N ASN A 614 10.33 -38.08 20.37
CA ASN A 614 10.00 -37.67 19.01
C ASN A 614 11.19 -37.99 18.08
N VAL A 615 10.92 -38.09 16.78
CA VAL A 615 11.94 -38.37 15.75
C VAL A 615 11.84 -37.34 14.63
N LEU A 616 12.94 -36.64 14.40
CA LEU A 616 13.20 -35.91 13.15
C LEU A 616 13.94 -36.84 12.20
N ALA A 617 13.46 -36.96 10.98
CA ALA A 617 14.05 -37.78 9.93
C ALA A 617 14.19 -36.95 8.65
N ILE A 618 15.28 -37.11 7.91
CA ILE A 618 15.55 -36.32 6.70
C ILE A 618 16.12 -37.24 5.63
N GLN A 619 15.60 -37.16 4.42
CA GLN A 619 16.14 -37.82 3.23
C GLN A 619 16.77 -36.74 2.35
N VAL A 620 18.06 -36.87 2.05
CA VAL A 620 18.83 -35.87 1.26
C VAL A 620 19.26 -36.52 -0.05
N HIS A 621 19.25 -35.77 -1.15
CA HIS A 621 19.47 -36.23 -2.51
C HIS A 621 20.45 -35.34 -3.23
N ASN A 622 21.38 -35.94 -3.97
CA ASN A 622 22.16 -35.26 -5.00
C ASN A 622 21.35 -35.02 -6.27
N GLY A 623 21.70 -33.98 -7.03
CA GLY A 623 21.16 -33.73 -8.36
C GLY A 623 21.74 -34.67 -9.41
N THR A 624 22.94 -35.21 -9.21
CA THR A 624 23.48 -36.27 -10.07
C THR A 624 24.26 -37.32 -9.29
N LEU A 625 24.32 -38.54 -9.82
CA LEU A 625 25.10 -39.63 -9.24
C LEU A 625 26.60 -39.28 -9.10
N ASN A 626 27.10 -38.37 -9.93
CA ASN A 626 28.50 -37.92 -9.91
C ASN A 626 28.64 -36.48 -9.39
N SER A 627 27.72 -36.01 -8.53
CA SER A 627 27.83 -34.68 -7.91
C SER A 627 29.23 -34.49 -7.29
N SER A 628 29.74 -33.26 -7.33
CA SER A 628 31.03 -32.92 -6.73
C SER A 628 31.01 -33.06 -5.22
N ASP A 629 29.85 -32.80 -4.63
CA ASP A 629 29.63 -32.59 -3.21
C ASP A 629 28.21 -32.99 -2.80
N LEU A 630 28.04 -33.06 -1.47
CA LEU A 630 26.76 -33.08 -0.76
C LEU A 630 27.05 -32.61 0.66
N SER A 631 26.18 -31.78 1.25
CA SER A 631 26.29 -31.38 2.65
C SER A 631 24.91 -31.22 3.30
N ILE A 632 24.75 -31.65 4.57
CA ILE A 632 23.50 -31.45 5.33
C ILE A 632 23.75 -31.10 6.81
N LEU A 633 23.15 -30.01 7.27
CA LEU A 633 23.26 -29.46 8.62
C LEU A 633 21.88 -29.09 9.19
N PRO A 634 21.11 -30.06 9.71
CA PRO A 634 19.81 -29.81 10.30
C PRO A 634 19.89 -29.46 11.80
N ARG A 635 19.17 -28.42 12.21
CA ARG A 635 19.02 -27.93 13.59
C ARG A 635 17.54 -27.68 13.89
N LEU A 636 17.08 -28.05 15.08
CA LEU A 636 15.70 -27.85 15.53
C LEU A 636 15.70 -27.08 16.84
N PHE A 637 14.97 -25.98 16.91
CA PHE A 637 14.85 -25.18 18.13
C PHE A 637 13.46 -24.58 18.25
N ASP A 638 13.10 -24.18 19.47
CA ASP A 638 11.93 -23.36 19.74
C ASP A 638 12.36 -21.91 19.96
N ARG A 639 11.71 -20.98 19.28
CA ARG A 639 11.96 -19.55 19.42
C ARG A 639 10.83 -18.91 20.22
N ARG A 640 11.19 -18.15 21.24
CA ARG A 640 10.26 -17.35 22.04
C ARG A 640 10.51 -15.87 21.80
N ILE A 641 9.45 -15.11 21.52
CA ILE A 641 9.58 -13.66 21.33
C ILE A 641 9.62 -12.98 22.69
N LEU A 642 10.59 -12.09 22.88
CA LEU A 642 10.76 -11.37 24.13
C LEU A 642 9.78 -10.19 24.22
N PRO A 643 9.28 -9.87 25.43
CA PRO A 643 8.38 -8.73 25.60
C PRO A 643 8.97 -7.42 25.06
N GLY A 644 8.14 -6.63 24.37
CA GLY A 644 8.54 -5.34 23.77
C GLY A 644 9.02 -5.45 22.32
N SER A 645 9.16 -6.65 21.77
CA SER A 645 9.31 -6.85 20.32
C SER A 645 7.97 -7.01 19.64
N ILE A 646 7.92 -6.59 18.37
CA ILE A 646 6.73 -6.68 17.54
C ILE A 646 7.08 -7.40 16.25
N GLU A 647 6.27 -8.40 15.89
CA GLU A 647 6.42 -9.10 14.61
C GLU A 647 6.06 -8.15 13.46
N LYS A 648 6.65 -8.36 12.29
CA LYS A 648 6.40 -7.49 11.12
C LYS A 648 4.93 -7.51 10.71
N GLY A 649 4.30 -8.67 10.83
CA GLY A 649 2.87 -8.89 10.60
C GLY A 649 1.92 -8.38 11.66
N ASP A 650 2.41 -7.93 12.82
CA ASP A 650 1.53 -7.57 13.94
C ASP A 650 0.73 -6.29 13.62
N LEU A 651 -0.59 -6.42 13.67
CA LEU A 651 -1.55 -5.35 13.37
C LEU A 651 -1.45 -4.14 14.32
N ASN A 652 -0.80 -4.28 15.47
CA ASN A 652 -0.62 -3.21 16.45
C ASN A 652 0.64 -2.38 16.23
N GLY A 653 1.46 -2.75 15.24
CA GLY A 653 2.70 -2.05 14.91
C GLY A 653 2.52 -1.02 13.81
N VAL A 654 3.40 -0.02 13.81
CA VAL A 654 3.53 0.96 12.73
C VAL A 654 4.93 0.92 12.15
N TRP A 655 5.05 1.16 10.85
CA TRP A 655 6.36 1.30 10.21
C TRP A 655 6.92 2.68 10.46
N ALA A 656 8.21 2.74 10.76
CA ALA A 656 8.97 3.96 10.97
C ALA A 656 10.33 3.87 10.28
N PHE A 657 10.97 5.02 10.09
CA PHE A 657 12.39 5.07 9.72
C PHE A 657 13.23 4.32 10.74
N GLY A 658 14.11 3.46 10.24
CA GLY A 658 15.09 2.69 10.99
C GLY A 658 16.52 3.03 10.59
N PHE A 659 17.43 2.98 11.57
CA PHE A 659 18.85 3.14 11.30
C PHE A 659 19.68 2.03 11.93
N ASP A 660 20.21 1.11 11.13
CA ASP A 660 21.09 0.05 11.54
C ASP A 660 22.56 0.54 11.54
N PRO A 661 23.17 0.77 12.72
CA PRO A 661 24.55 1.25 12.80
C PRO A 661 25.58 0.20 12.38
N GLU A 662 25.23 -1.09 12.39
CA GLU A 662 26.11 -2.16 11.95
C GLU A 662 26.20 -2.20 10.43
N LYS A 663 25.15 -1.78 9.71
CA LYS A 663 25.14 -1.66 8.26
C LYS A 663 25.63 -0.30 7.73
N TYR A 664 25.90 0.66 8.62
CA TYR A 664 26.40 1.99 8.24
C TYR A 664 27.88 1.99 7.81
N ASP A 665 28.19 2.67 6.71
CA ASP A 665 29.54 2.88 6.20
C ASP A 665 30.22 4.02 6.97
N THR A 666 31.21 3.67 7.80
CA THR A 666 31.97 4.62 8.62
C THR A 666 33.22 5.21 7.94
N SER A 667 33.45 4.96 6.64
CA SER A 667 34.59 5.53 5.92
C SER A 667 34.48 7.04 5.80
N GLY A 668 35.61 7.75 5.64
CA GLY A 668 35.59 9.19 5.39
C GLY A 668 34.98 9.51 4.03
N LYS A 669 34.14 10.54 3.96
CA LYS A 669 33.41 10.95 2.76
C LYS A 669 33.62 12.44 2.51
N VAL A 670 33.75 12.81 1.24
CA VAL A 670 33.85 14.21 0.81
C VAL A 670 32.83 14.43 -0.30
N ILE A 671 31.89 15.33 -0.05
CA ILE A 671 30.81 15.68 -0.99
C ILE A 671 31.08 17.11 -1.47
N PHE A 672 30.82 17.38 -2.74
CA PHE A 672 31.06 18.63 -3.47
C PHE A 672 32.54 19.06 -3.40
N GLU A 673 33.44 18.10 -3.62
CA GLU A 673 34.88 18.33 -3.55
C GLU A 673 35.32 19.45 -4.52
N GLY A 674 36.15 20.38 -4.03
CA GLY A 674 36.62 21.52 -4.83
C GLY A 674 35.65 22.70 -4.93
N THR A 675 34.47 22.63 -4.32
CA THR A 675 33.49 23.72 -4.29
C THR A 675 33.49 24.47 -2.94
N PRO A 676 32.91 25.70 -2.87
CA PRO A 676 32.68 26.39 -1.60
C PRO A 676 31.72 25.66 -0.65
N TYR A 677 30.93 24.70 -1.16
CA TYR A 677 29.92 23.95 -0.43
C TYR A 677 30.40 22.57 0.02
N ARG A 678 31.71 22.33 -0.06
CA ARG A 678 32.34 21.05 0.30
C ARG A 678 31.94 20.59 1.71
N ILE A 679 31.39 19.38 1.80
CA ILE A 679 31.06 18.70 3.06
C ILE A 679 32.11 17.60 3.32
N VAL A 680 32.58 17.50 4.56
CA VAL A 680 33.51 16.45 4.98
C VAL A 680 32.89 15.66 6.11
N VAL A 681 32.64 14.38 5.85
CA VAL A 681 32.33 13.40 6.88
C VAL A 681 33.64 12.69 7.22
N PRO A 682 34.24 12.91 8.41
CA PRO A 682 35.49 12.27 8.78
C PRO A 682 35.32 10.76 9.00
N GLU A 683 36.40 10.01 8.89
CA GLU A 683 36.41 8.57 9.15
C GLU A 683 36.04 8.24 10.62
N GLY A 684 35.19 7.24 10.82
CA GLY A 684 34.61 6.87 12.11
C GLY A 684 35.51 6.04 13.04
N ARG A 685 36.61 5.42 12.56
CA ARG A 685 37.49 4.61 13.41
C ARG A 685 38.23 5.48 14.44
N GLY A 686 37.91 5.29 15.72
CA GLY A 686 38.59 5.94 16.85
C GLY A 686 38.09 7.34 17.22
N SER A 687 37.00 7.83 16.62
CA SER A 687 36.47 9.19 16.83
C SER A 687 35.19 9.28 17.70
N GLY A 688 34.67 8.16 18.20
CA GLY A 688 33.44 8.12 19.01
C GLY A 688 32.14 8.28 18.22
N ARG A 689 32.18 8.20 16.88
CA ARG A 689 31.05 8.41 15.96
C ARG A 689 30.37 7.10 15.50
N MET A 690 30.12 6.19 16.42
CA MET A 690 29.29 4.99 16.18
C MET A 690 27.86 5.23 16.67
N GLY A 691 26.89 4.45 16.19
CA GLY A 691 25.47 4.61 16.55
C GLY A 691 24.85 5.89 15.98
N LEU A 692 23.89 6.49 16.69
CA LEU A 692 23.13 7.68 16.26
C LEU A 692 23.98 8.92 15.92
N THR A 693 25.25 8.96 16.33
CA THR A 693 26.15 10.05 15.94
C THR A 693 26.48 10.01 14.44
N GLY A 694 26.61 8.81 13.85
CA GLY A 694 26.81 8.67 12.39
C GLY A 694 25.58 9.11 11.60
N LEU A 695 24.39 8.76 12.10
CA LEU A 695 23.13 9.25 11.54
C LEU A 695 23.05 10.79 11.53
N ARG A 696 23.45 11.46 12.62
CA ARG A 696 23.44 12.93 12.69
C ARG A 696 24.30 13.58 11.61
N ASP A 697 25.47 13.00 11.29
CA ASP A 697 26.31 13.51 10.20
C ASP A 697 25.57 13.42 8.85
N THR A 698 24.85 12.34 8.58
CA THR A 698 24.02 12.18 7.37
C THR A 698 22.80 13.12 7.36
N LEU A 699 22.10 13.29 8.48
CA LEU A 699 20.97 14.23 8.55
C LEU A 699 21.44 15.68 8.34
N ASN A 700 22.63 16.04 8.82
CA ASN A 700 23.24 17.34 8.54
C ASN A 700 23.59 17.52 7.05
N ILE A 701 23.89 16.44 6.32
CA ILE A 701 24.08 16.50 4.87
C ILE A 701 22.78 16.84 4.17
N VAL A 702 21.67 16.18 4.49
CA VAL A 702 20.34 16.51 3.91
C VAL A 702 19.99 17.98 4.15
N GLN A 703 20.27 18.48 5.36
CA GLN A 703 20.07 19.91 5.68
C GLN A 703 20.99 20.85 4.90
N SER A 704 22.22 20.41 4.64
CA SER A 704 23.20 21.17 3.85
C SER A 704 22.83 21.19 2.36
N ILE A 705 22.29 20.08 1.84
CA ILE A 705 21.70 19.99 0.50
C ILE A 705 20.53 20.98 0.40
N ALA A 706 19.58 20.96 1.34
CA ALA A 706 18.46 21.90 1.37
C ALA A 706 18.89 23.39 1.39
N SER A 707 20.06 23.68 1.96
CA SER A 707 20.62 25.03 2.06
C SER A 707 21.54 25.41 0.88
N HIS A 708 21.78 24.49 -0.06
CA HIS A 708 22.65 24.71 -1.20
C HIS A 708 21.97 25.60 -2.27
N PRO A 709 22.69 26.50 -2.97
CA PRO A 709 22.08 27.38 -3.96
C PRO A 709 21.39 26.65 -5.12
N SER A 710 21.91 25.50 -5.55
CA SER A 710 21.24 24.67 -6.56
C SER A 710 19.83 24.28 -6.13
N THR A 711 19.58 24.09 -4.84
CA THR A 711 18.24 23.79 -4.31
C THR A 711 17.31 24.97 -4.37
N ALA A 712 17.76 26.14 -3.92
CA ALA A 712 16.95 27.34 -4.04
C ALA A 712 16.60 27.62 -5.51
N GLU A 713 17.57 27.48 -6.44
CA GLU A 713 17.32 27.67 -7.88
C GLU A 713 16.30 26.68 -8.43
N PHE A 714 16.49 25.39 -8.17
CA PHE A 714 15.63 24.35 -8.71
C PHE A 714 14.19 24.45 -8.19
N ILE A 715 14.03 24.55 -6.87
CA ILE A 715 12.70 24.60 -6.25
C ILE A 715 11.96 25.88 -6.62
N CYS A 716 12.64 27.03 -6.61
CA CYS A 716 12.02 28.29 -7.03
C CYS A 716 11.62 28.25 -8.52
N ILE A 717 12.41 27.63 -9.39
CA ILE A 717 12.02 27.43 -10.81
C ILE A 717 10.78 26.55 -10.90
N LYS A 718 10.72 25.40 -10.20
CA LYS A 718 9.53 24.53 -10.23
C LYS A 718 8.27 25.24 -9.72
N LEU A 719 8.38 26.07 -8.67
CA LEU A 719 7.26 26.87 -8.17
C LEU A 719 6.83 27.95 -9.17
N ILE A 720 7.78 28.63 -9.84
CA ILE A 720 7.46 29.57 -10.93
C ILE A 720 6.81 28.82 -12.11
N GLN A 721 7.23 27.60 -12.43
CA GLN A 721 6.58 26.78 -13.44
C GLN A 721 5.15 26.42 -13.06
N LYS A 722 4.92 25.93 -11.83
CA LYS A 722 3.57 25.61 -11.34
C LYS A 722 2.66 26.84 -11.37
N PHE A 723 3.11 27.97 -10.82
CA PHE A 723 2.24 29.11 -10.51
C PHE A 723 2.33 30.31 -11.46
N VAL A 724 3.33 30.39 -12.35
CA VAL A 724 3.50 31.52 -13.28
C VAL A 724 3.55 31.09 -14.75
N SER A 725 4.61 30.40 -15.21
CA SER A 725 4.87 30.18 -16.64
C SER A 725 5.77 28.97 -16.93
N ASP A 726 5.50 28.27 -18.03
CA ASP A 726 6.30 27.15 -18.55
C ASP A 726 7.64 27.59 -19.20
N GLU A 727 7.80 28.89 -19.46
CA GLU A 727 8.94 29.45 -20.22
C GLU A 727 10.23 29.60 -19.40
N ILE A 728 10.28 29.06 -18.18
CA ILE A 728 11.49 29.00 -17.37
C ILE A 728 11.76 27.56 -16.92
N THR A 729 12.99 27.12 -17.11
CA THR A 729 13.53 25.80 -16.74
C THR A 729 14.95 26.00 -16.23
N LEU A 730 15.54 24.98 -15.59
CA LEU A 730 16.96 25.05 -15.22
C LEU A 730 17.88 25.29 -16.43
N GLU A 731 17.56 24.66 -17.57
CA GLU A 731 18.31 24.83 -18.82
C GLU A 731 18.22 26.27 -19.34
N THR A 732 17.01 26.81 -19.49
CA THR A 732 16.81 28.17 -20.03
C THR A 732 17.33 29.25 -19.09
N TYR A 733 17.32 29.00 -17.77
CA TYR A 733 17.97 29.86 -16.78
C TYR A 733 19.49 29.87 -16.94
N ARG A 734 20.13 28.69 -17.06
CA ARG A 734 21.59 28.59 -17.19
C ARG A 734 22.12 29.18 -18.49
N ASP A 735 21.40 28.96 -19.59
CA ASP A 735 21.79 29.47 -20.90
C ASP A 735 21.40 30.94 -21.10
N GLY A 736 20.67 31.53 -20.16
CA GLY A 736 20.22 32.93 -20.18
C GLY A 736 19.15 33.20 -21.24
N THR A 737 18.44 32.16 -21.70
CA THR A 737 17.41 32.23 -22.75
C THR A 737 16.00 32.39 -22.19
N ALA A 738 15.79 32.18 -20.89
CA ALA A 738 14.52 32.46 -20.22
C ALA A 738 14.11 33.94 -20.41
N PRO A 739 12.80 34.28 -20.51
CA PRO A 739 12.32 35.67 -20.57
C PRO A 739 12.88 36.53 -19.42
N ALA A 740 13.23 37.79 -19.73
CA ALA A 740 13.90 38.68 -18.77
C ALA A 740 13.05 38.91 -17.51
N GLU A 741 11.74 39.07 -17.68
CA GLU A 741 10.81 39.22 -16.57
C GLU A 741 10.76 37.98 -15.64
N LEU A 742 10.95 36.78 -16.17
CA LEU A 742 11.00 35.55 -15.36
C LEU A 742 12.36 35.38 -14.67
N GLN A 743 13.45 35.86 -15.27
CA GLN A 743 14.76 35.92 -14.61
C GLN A 743 14.75 36.91 -13.43
N ASP A 744 14.13 38.08 -13.62
CA ASP A 744 13.96 39.08 -12.56
C ASP A 744 13.11 38.52 -11.42
N LEU A 745 11.99 37.86 -11.74
CA LEU A 745 11.16 37.17 -10.74
C LEU A 745 11.96 36.09 -9.99
N LEU A 746 12.69 35.24 -10.70
CA LEU A 746 13.51 34.22 -10.05
C LEU A 746 14.51 34.84 -9.07
N ALA A 747 15.14 35.97 -9.41
CA ALA A 747 16.03 36.68 -8.50
C ALA A 747 15.32 37.19 -7.23
N GLU A 748 14.10 37.72 -7.36
CA GLU A 748 13.27 38.13 -6.21
C GLU A 748 12.87 36.95 -5.33
N VAL A 749 12.46 35.84 -5.95
CA VAL A 749 12.04 34.63 -5.26
C VAL A 749 13.23 33.96 -4.56
N LEU A 750 14.42 33.96 -5.16
CA LEU A 750 15.66 33.53 -4.50
C LEU A 750 16.04 34.43 -3.33
N ALA A 751 15.81 35.74 -3.43
CA ALA A 751 16.01 36.65 -2.30
C ALA A 751 15.01 36.35 -1.17
N ALA A 752 13.75 36.04 -1.49
CA ALA A 752 12.73 35.63 -0.53
C ALA A 752 13.11 34.31 0.16
N TRP A 753 13.53 33.29 -0.60
CA TRP A 753 14.05 32.02 -0.08
C TRP A 753 15.14 32.23 0.97
N ASN A 754 16.09 33.12 0.69
CA ASN A 754 17.22 33.40 1.57
C ASN A 754 16.92 34.41 2.69
N SER A 755 15.72 34.99 2.72
CA SER A 755 15.35 36.00 3.72
C SER A 755 14.96 35.41 5.07
N THR A 756 14.62 34.12 5.11
CA THR A 756 14.21 33.41 6.32
C THR A 756 15.37 32.68 6.98
N THR A 757 15.20 32.28 8.24
CA THR A 757 16.19 31.48 8.97
C THR A 757 15.48 30.33 9.71
N PRO A 758 15.63 29.07 9.27
CA PRO A 758 16.41 28.63 8.10
C PRO A 758 15.84 29.16 6.76
N PRO A 759 16.66 29.23 5.69
CA PRO A 759 16.18 29.58 4.34
C PRO A 759 15.19 28.54 3.82
N GLY A 760 14.38 28.90 2.83
CA GLY A 760 13.44 27.99 2.17
C GLY A 760 12.05 27.90 2.79
N ASP A 761 11.58 28.97 3.43
CA ASP A 761 10.18 29.10 3.83
C ASP A 761 9.26 29.27 2.60
N ILE A 762 8.42 28.26 2.33
CA ILE A 762 7.60 28.22 1.12
C ILE A 762 6.52 29.29 1.13
N ALA A 763 5.93 29.63 2.28
CA ALA A 763 4.98 30.74 2.38
C ALA A 763 5.60 32.09 1.96
N THR A 764 6.83 32.36 2.40
CA THR A 764 7.57 33.57 2.03
C THR A 764 7.92 33.60 0.54
N VAL A 765 8.34 32.47 -0.02
CA VAL A 765 8.59 32.28 -1.46
C VAL A 765 7.32 32.53 -2.28
N MET A 766 6.20 31.92 -1.89
CA MET A 766 4.91 32.12 -2.54
C MET A 766 4.45 33.58 -2.41
N GLY A 767 4.69 34.23 -1.28
CA GLY A 767 4.42 35.66 -1.11
C GLY A 767 5.16 36.56 -2.11
N ALA A 768 6.40 36.20 -2.47
CA ALA A 768 7.18 36.90 -3.50
C ALA A 768 6.65 36.62 -4.91
N ILE A 769 6.33 35.36 -5.23
CA ILE A 769 5.73 34.99 -6.53
C ILE A 769 4.42 35.76 -6.76
N LEU A 770 3.55 35.73 -5.75
CA LEU A 770 2.19 36.25 -5.85
C LEU A 770 2.09 37.77 -5.70
N ASP A 771 3.12 38.45 -5.16
CA ASP A 771 3.18 39.91 -4.92
C ASP A 771 1.79 40.54 -4.63
N PRO A 772 1.11 40.12 -3.54
CA PRO A 772 -0.30 40.44 -3.35
C PRO A 772 -0.57 41.93 -3.15
N VAL A 773 0.46 42.69 -2.77
CA VAL A 773 0.39 44.13 -2.48
C VAL A 773 0.56 44.99 -3.73
N ASN A 774 1.66 44.82 -4.47
CA ASN A 774 1.94 45.68 -5.62
C ASN A 774 1.34 45.11 -6.92
N GLN A 775 1.16 43.79 -6.98
CA GLN A 775 0.60 43.06 -8.12
C GLN A 775 1.32 43.39 -9.43
N SER A 776 2.64 43.42 -9.33
CA SER A 776 3.57 43.84 -10.39
C SER A 776 4.46 42.70 -10.89
N SER A 777 4.51 41.57 -10.17
CA SER A 777 5.24 40.38 -10.59
C SER A 777 4.68 39.80 -11.91
N PRO A 778 5.48 39.01 -12.66
CA PRO A 778 5.03 38.32 -13.87
C PRO A 778 3.79 37.44 -13.69
N PHE A 779 3.49 36.99 -12.46
CA PHE A 779 2.23 36.32 -12.14
C PHE A 779 1.02 37.15 -12.61
N TRP A 780 1.03 38.47 -12.42
CA TRP A 780 -0.07 39.36 -12.79
C TRP A 780 -0.06 39.83 -14.25
N SER A 781 0.90 39.36 -15.04
CA SER A 781 1.07 39.80 -16.42
C SER A 781 -0.05 39.29 -17.32
N GLU A 782 -0.30 40.01 -18.41
CA GLU A 782 -1.21 39.57 -19.46
C GLU A 782 -0.77 38.26 -20.12
N THR A 783 0.53 37.96 -20.12
CA THR A 783 1.12 36.74 -20.69
C THR A 783 0.99 35.53 -19.77
N ALA A 784 0.77 35.72 -18.46
CA ALA A 784 0.50 34.64 -17.52
C ALA A 784 -1.00 34.29 -17.41
N TYR A 785 -1.89 35.13 -17.93
CA TYR A 785 -3.34 34.92 -17.85
C TYR A 785 -3.82 33.88 -18.89
N ARG A 786 -4.35 32.74 -18.43
CA ARG A 786 -4.95 31.69 -19.30
C ARG A 786 -3.98 31.07 -20.30
N THR A 787 -2.75 30.85 -19.88
CA THR A 787 -1.71 30.29 -20.73
C THR A 787 -1.27 28.91 -20.31
N LYS A 788 -1.39 28.56 -19.01
CA LYS A 788 -1.11 27.20 -18.55
C LYS A 788 -2.30 26.28 -18.80
N VAL A 789 -2.02 25.10 -19.33
CA VAL A 789 -3.00 24.02 -19.42
C VAL A 789 -3.22 23.43 -18.03
N LYS A 790 -4.47 23.13 -17.69
CA LYS A 790 -4.83 22.41 -16.47
C LYS A 790 -4.37 20.96 -16.56
N THR A 791 -3.69 20.44 -15.54
CA THR A 791 -3.48 18.99 -15.37
C THR A 791 -4.82 18.26 -15.23
N PRO A 792 -4.88 16.92 -15.36
CA PRO A 792 -6.13 16.16 -15.18
C PRO A 792 -6.84 16.47 -13.85
N ILE A 793 -6.09 16.47 -12.74
CA ILE A 793 -6.64 16.77 -11.41
C ILE A 793 -7.17 18.20 -11.32
N GLU A 794 -6.47 19.17 -11.92
CA GLU A 794 -6.90 20.56 -11.97
C GLU A 794 -8.18 20.73 -12.82
N PHE A 795 -8.28 20.02 -13.94
CA PHE A 795 -9.44 20.07 -14.82
C PHE A 795 -10.69 19.47 -14.16
N ILE A 796 -10.55 18.31 -13.51
CA ILE A 796 -11.64 17.63 -12.81
C ILE A 796 -12.12 18.47 -11.63
N ASN A 797 -11.20 18.87 -10.74
CA ASN A 797 -11.56 19.61 -9.54
C ASN A 797 -12.17 20.98 -9.89
N SER A 798 -11.62 21.69 -10.88
CA SER A 798 -12.19 22.98 -11.31
C SER A 798 -13.58 22.87 -11.90
N SER A 799 -13.85 21.83 -12.68
CA SER A 799 -15.18 21.61 -13.26
C SER A 799 -16.22 21.29 -12.18
N LEU A 800 -15.86 20.48 -11.18
CA LEU A 800 -16.72 20.17 -10.04
C LEU A 800 -17.00 21.40 -9.18
N ARG A 801 -15.96 22.18 -8.86
CA ARG A 801 -16.06 23.41 -8.06
C ARG A 801 -16.91 24.48 -8.75
N ALA A 802 -16.75 24.66 -10.06
CA ALA A 802 -17.48 25.66 -10.81
C ALA A 802 -19.00 25.45 -10.80
N LEU A 803 -19.46 24.21 -10.63
CA LEU A 803 -20.89 23.85 -10.61
C LEU A 803 -21.44 23.64 -9.20
N ASP A 804 -20.65 23.87 -8.14
CA ASP A 804 -20.95 23.45 -6.76
C ASP A 804 -21.40 21.98 -6.71
N ALA A 805 -20.76 21.13 -7.53
CA ALA A 805 -21.15 19.75 -7.71
C ALA A 805 -20.95 18.95 -6.42
N PHE A 806 -21.85 18.01 -6.18
CA PHE A 806 -21.58 16.88 -5.33
C PHE A 806 -20.49 16.02 -5.99
N ALA A 807 -19.53 15.60 -5.21
CA ALA A 807 -18.48 14.63 -5.53
C ALA A 807 -18.28 13.69 -4.32
N SER A 808 -18.49 12.39 -4.50
CA SER A 808 -18.25 11.40 -3.45
C SER A 808 -16.76 11.14 -3.22
N GLY A 809 -15.95 11.30 -4.28
CA GLY A 809 -14.57 10.83 -4.37
C GLY A 809 -14.46 9.69 -5.39
N ASN A 810 -15.36 8.71 -5.32
CA ASN A 810 -15.43 7.55 -6.22
C ASN A 810 -15.44 7.96 -7.70
N GLY A 811 -14.80 7.17 -8.56
CA GLY A 811 -14.82 7.38 -10.00
C GLY A 811 -13.94 8.54 -10.48
N LEU A 812 -13.39 9.37 -9.58
CA LEU A 812 -12.52 10.50 -9.94
C LEU A 812 -11.07 10.07 -10.21
N PRO A 813 -10.45 9.16 -9.42
CA PRO A 813 -9.12 8.66 -9.73
C PRO A 813 -9.04 7.98 -11.10
N GLU A 814 -10.06 7.20 -11.48
CA GLU A 814 -10.12 6.54 -12.80
C GLU A 814 -10.19 7.55 -13.95
N LEU A 815 -10.75 8.74 -13.72
CA LEU A 815 -10.74 9.83 -14.69
C LEU A 815 -9.34 10.48 -14.81
N ASN A 816 -8.58 10.61 -13.72
CA ASN A 816 -7.19 11.05 -13.81
C ASN A 816 -6.36 10.06 -14.63
N GLU A 817 -6.50 8.77 -14.34
CA GLU A 817 -5.81 7.69 -15.06
C GLU A 817 -6.18 7.67 -16.55
N ALA A 818 -7.47 7.80 -16.90
CA ALA A 818 -7.91 7.89 -18.29
C ALA A 818 -7.27 9.09 -19.03
N MET A 819 -6.98 10.17 -18.30
CA MET A 819 -6.28 11.36 -18.81
C MET A 819 -4.74 11.28 -18.70
N GLY A 820 -4.18 10.17 -18.21
CA GLY A 820 -2.75 9.87 -18.17
C GLY A 820 -2.03 10.23 -16.86
N MET A 821 -2.76 10.46 -15.76
CA MET A 821 -2.18 10.79 -14.45
C MET A 821 -2.57 9.74 -13.41
N HIS A 822 -1.65 8.86 -13.04
CA HIS A 822 -1.85 7.84 -12.02
C HIS A 822 -1.29 8.32 -10.67
N LEU A 823 -2.16 8.61 -9.71
CA LEU A 823 -1.75 9.13 -8.41
C LEU A 823 -1.16 8.00 -7.53
N PHE A 824 -0.02 8.23 -6.88
CA PHE A 824 0.66 7.29 -5.96
C PHE A 824 1.19 5.97 -6.56
N THR A 825 1.14 5.79 -7.89
CA THR A 825 1.58 4.57 -8.57
C THR A 825 2.50 4.93 -9.74
N ARG A 826 3.44 5.87 -9.51
CA ARG A 826 4.35 6.33 -10.55
C ARG A 826 5.65 5.50 -10.48
N ASP A 827 5.91 4.73 -11.52
CA ASP A 827 7.11 3.90 -11.62
C ASP A 827 8.40 4.72 -11.60
N ASP A 828 8.40 5.89 -12.25
CA ASP A 828 9.55 6.80 -12.36
C ASP A 828 9.53 7.89 -11.26
N PRO A 829 10.66 8.15 -10.56
CA PRO A 829 10.72 9.08 -9.42
C PRO A 829 10.75 10.57 -9.82
N ASP A 830 10.46 10.89 -11.08
CA ASP A 830 10.56 12.23 -11.66
C ASP A 830 9.27 13.06 -11.56
N GLY A 831 8.18 12.43 -11.14
CA GLY A 831 6.86 13.06 -11.06
C GLY A 831 6.25 13.34 -12.44
N TYR A 832 4.97 13.71 -12.43
CA TYR A 832 4.25 14.18 -13.59
C TYR A 832 4.70 15.58 -14.03
N SER A 833 4.67 15.80 -15.35
CA SER A 833 5.08 17.05 -15.97
C SER A 833 4.18 18.23 -15.55
N GLU A 834 4.81 19.34 -15.20
CA GLU A 834 4.15 20.63 -14.99
C GLU A 834 3.96 21.42 -16.29
N LEU A 835 4.47 20.91 -17.42
CA LEU A 835 4.39 21.56 -18.72
C LEU A 835 3.05 21.26 -19.39
N GLY A 836 2.35 22.32 -19.79
CA GLY A 836 0.97 22.18 -20.23
C GLY A 836 0.77 21.34 -21.50
N PHE A 837 1.78 21.29 -22.38
CA PHE A 837 1.66 20.58 -23.66
C PHE A 837 1.62 19.06 -23.51
N ASP A 838 2.16 18.50 -22.43
CA ASP A 838 2.14 17.05 -22.16
C ASP A 838 0.71 16.55 -21.85
N TRP A 839 -0.17 17.45 -21.42
CA TRP A 839 -1.55 17.13 -21.05
C TRP A 839 -2.56 17.26 -22.18
N ILE A 840 -2.13 17.71 -23.37
CA ILE A 840 -3.00 17.89 -24.53
C ILE A 840 -2.66 16.86 -25.61
N SER A 841 -3.52 15.85 -25.73
CA SER A 841 -3.53 14.89 -26.83
C SER A 841 -4.95 14.65 -27.31
N THR A 842 -5.12 13.99 -28.46
CA THR A 842 -6.46 13.61 -28.95
C THR A 842 -7.19 12.72 -27.94
N ALA A 843 -6.47 11.84 -27.24
CA ALA A 843 -7.03 10.95 -26.23
C ALA A 843 -7.45 11.73 -24.97
N SER A 844 -6.55 12.53 -24.39
CA SER A 844 -6.88 13.30 -23.18
C SER A 844 -8.00 14.31 -23.42
N MET A 845 -8.08 14.91 -24.62
CA MET A 845 -9.19 15.80 -24.98
C MET A 845 -10.54 15.09 -25.09
N LEU A 846 -10.57 13.84 -25.58
CA LEU A 846 -11.79 13.04 -25.64
C LEU A 846 -12.29 12.71 -24.22
N GLU A 847 -11.40 12.26 -23.34
CA GLU A 847 -11.73 11.94 -21.95
C GLU A 847 -12.22 13.18 -21.18
N ARG A 848 -11.62 14.34 -21.41
CA ARG A 848 -12.10 15.62 -20.85
C ARG A 848 -13.51 15.96 -21.29
N ILE A 849 -13.83 15.79 -22.58
CA ILE A 849 -15.17 16.04 -23.14
C ILE A 849 -16.18 15.04 -22.57
N ASP A 850 -15.80 13.77 -22.47
CA ASP A 850 -16.66 12.72 -21.93
C ASP A 850 -16.95 12.95 -20.45
N PHE A 851 -15.95 13.34 -19.65
CA PHE A 851 -16.14 13.74 -18.26
C PHE A 851 -17.10 14.92 -18.10
N VAL A 852 -16.86 16.04 -18.80
CA VAL A 852 -17.72 17.23 -18.62
C VAL A 852 -19.14 16.99 -19.12
N ARG A 853 -19.34 16.11 -20.11
CA ARG A 853 -20.67 15.67 -20.55
C ARG A 853 -21.35 14.82 -19.48
N ASP A 854 -20.62 13.90 -18.86
CA ASP A 854 -21.14 13.05 -17.79
C ASP A 854 -21.50 13.87 -16.55
N LEU A 855 -20.65 14.83 -16.17
CA LEU A 855 -20.90 15.79 -15.09
C LEU A 855 -22.09 16.70 -15.40
N SER A 856 -22.09 17.37 -16.56
CA SER A 856 -23.11 18.38 -16.85
C SER A 856 -24.51 17.78 -16.96
N GLN A 857 -24.62 16.53 -17.43
CA GLN A 857 -25.89 15.81 -17.61
C GLN A 857 -26.22 14.84 -16.47
N ASN A 858 -25.45 14.85 -15.37
CA ASN A 858 -25.67 14.00 -14.20
C ASN A 858 -25.77 12.49 -14.55
N ARG A 859 -24.88 12.01 -15.43
CA ARG A 859 -24.87 10.60 -15.90
C ARG A 859 -24.22 9.63 -14.91
N ARG A 860 -23.55 10.15 -13.88
CA ARG A 860 -22.95 9.39 -12.78
C ARG A 860 -23.59 9.82 -11.46
N ALA A 861 -23.70 8.89 -10.52
CA ALA A 861 -24.18 9.20 -9.17
C ALA A 861 -23.04 9.75 -8.28
N ASP A 862 -21.81 9.32 -8.54
CA ASP A 862 -20.62 9.66 -7.76
C ASP A 862 -20.29 11.15 -7.82
N TYR A 863 -20.56 11.80 -8.94
CA TYR A 863 -20.50 13.25 -9.08
C TYR A 863 -21.69 13.76 -9.88
N HIS A 864 -22.33 14.81 -9.38
CA HIS A 864 -23.52 15.41 -10.00
C HIS A 864 -23.77 16.81 -9.43
N TRP A 865 -24.56 17.62 -10.13
CA TRP A 865 -24.95 18.97 -9.70
C TRP A 865 -26.45 19.17 -9.88
N ASP A 866 -27.06 20.05 -9.08
CA ASP A 866 -28.49 20.37 -9.23
C ASP A 866 -28.65 21.66 -10.05
N ALA A 867 -28.86 21.50 -11.36
CA ALA A 867 -29.00 22.62 -12.27
C ALA A 867 -30.17 23.55 -11.92
N LEU A 868 -31.30 23.02 -11.43
CA LEU A 868 -32.45 23.86 -11.11
C LEU A 868 -32.20 24.66 -9.83
N LEU A 869 -31.73 23.98 -8.78
CA LEU A 869 -31.37 24.63 -7.51
C LEU A 869 -30.28 25.68 -7.73
N PHE A 870 -29.25 25.35 -8.51
CA PHE A 870 -28.15 26.26 -8.81
C PHE A 870 -28.66 27.56 -9.45
N MET A 871 -29.57 27.47 -10.41
CA MET A 871 -30.15 28.63 -11.08
C MET A 871 -31.11 29.41 -10.17
N ASP A 872 -31.88 28.72 -9.34
CA ASP A 872 -32.88 29.34 -8.45
C ASP A 872 -32.23 30.10 -7.30
N GLU A 873 -31.23 29.52 -6.64
CA GLU A 873 -30.46 30.19 -5.56
C GLU A 873 -29.78 31.48 -6.04
N ARG A 874 -29.52 31.59 -7.34
CA ARG A 874 -28.82 32.71 -7.99
C ARG A 874 -29.75 33.62 -8.79
N ASN A 875 -31.05 33.36 -8.80
CA ASN A 875 -32.05 34.13 -9.55
C ASN A 875 -31.75 34.26 -11.06
N LEU A 876 -31.26 33.19 -11.69
CA LEU A 876 -30.86 33.15 -13.10
C LEU A 876 -32.05 32.79 -14.00
N GLU A 877 -32.93 33.75 -14.25
CA GLU A 877 -34.23 33.50 -14.93
C GLU A 877 -34.18 33.52 -16.46
N THR A 878 -33.27 34.31 -17.04
CA THR A 878 -33.22 34.56 -18.48
C THR A 878 -31.93 34.01 -19.10
N THR A 879 -31.98 33.68 -20.39
CA THR A 879 -30.80 33.27 -21.17
C THR A 879 -29.63 34.24 -21.03
N LEU A 880 -29.91 35.56 -21.03
CA LEU A 880 -28.88 36.59 -20.88
C LEU A 880 -28.23 36.54 -19.48
N GLN A 881 -29.03 36.35 -18.43
CA GLN A 881 -28.52 36.20 -17.06
C GLN A 881 -27.65 34.94 -16.92
N ILE A 882 -28.09 33.82 -17.49
CA ILE A 882 -27.34 32.55 -17.45
C ILE A 882 -25.99 32.70 -18.16
N VAL A 883 -25.97 33.20 -19.40
CA VAL A 883 -24.72 33.41 -20.15
C VAL A 883 -23.80 34.39 -19.41
N ALA A 884 -24.34 35.51 -18.92
CA ALA A 884 -23.56 36.50 -18.19
C ALA A 884 -22.96 35.92 -16.89
N TYR A 885 -23.73 35.10 -16.16
CA TYR A 885 -23.26 34.48 -14.93
C TYR A 885 -22.09 33.53 -15.18
N PHE A 886 -22.21 32.62 -16.16
CA PHE A 886 -21.12 31.69 -16.46
C PHE A 886 -19.92 32.37 -17.14
N ASP A 887 -20.14 33.43 -17.93
CA ASP A 887 -19.06 34.27 -18.43
C ASP A 887 -18.28 34.92 -17.27
N GLU A 888 -18.97 35.42 -16.24
CA GLU A 888 -18.33 35.96 -15.04
C GLU A 888 -17.61 34.88 -14.22
N LEU A 889 -18.27 33.75 -13.95
CA LEU A 889 -17.73 32.69 -13.10
C LEU A 889 -16.55 31.96 -13.75
N LEU A 890 -16.71 31.51 -14.98
CA LEU A 890 -15.71 30.68 -15.66
C LEU A 890 -14.69 31.53 -16.40
N TYR A 891 -15.10 32.72 -16.86
CA TYR A 891 -14.30 33.53 -17.79
C TYR A 891 -14.06 34.98 -17.37
N GLN A 892 -14.51 35.38 -16.19
CA GLN A 892 -14.31 36.72 -15.62
C GLN A 892 -14.76 37.85 -16.57
N ASN A 893 -15.84 37.61 -17.33
CA ASN A 893 -16.36 38.50 -18.38
C ASN A 893 -15.40 38.73 -19.56
N MET A 894 -14.47 37.79 -19.80
CA MET A 894 -13.48 37.86 -20.88
C MET A 894 -13.83 36.98 -22.08
N LEU A 895 -15.05 36.41 -22.16
CA LEU A 895 -15.46 35.73 -23.39
C LEU A 895 -15.53 36.72 -24.57
N PRO A 896 -14.96 36.36 -25.75
CA PRO A 896 -15.13 37.17 -26.96
C PRO A 896 -16.61 37.32 -27.34
N GLU A 897 -16.98 38.49 -27.88
CA GLU A 897 -18.37 38.78 -28.31
C GLU A 897 -18.92 37.73 -29.29
N ALA A 898 -18.07 37.19 -30.17
CA ALA A 898 -18.43 36.10 -31.08
C ALA A 898 -18.83 34.82 -30.33
N ASN A 899 -18.06 34.44 -29.30
CA ASN A 899 -18.36 33.26 -28.49
C ASN A 899 -19.62 33.49 -27.65
N ARG A 900 -19.74 34.68 -27.05
CA ARG A 900 -20.94 35.06 -26.29
C ARG A 900 -22.20 35.02 -27.16
N SER A 901 -22.11 35.49 -28.41
CA SER A 901 -23.21 35.42 -29.37
C SER A 901 -23.57 33.98 -29.71
N LEU A 902 -22.59 33.11 -29.96
CA LEU A 902 -22.81 31.70 -30.24
C LEU A 902 -23.48 30.97 -29.07
N LEU A 903 -23.10 31.30 -27.83
CA LEU A 903 -23.71 30.77 -26.61
C LEU A 903 -25.16 31.25 -26.41
N LEU A 904 -25.44 32.52 -26.70
CA LEU A 904 -26.80 33.06 -26.71
C LEU A 904 -27.66 32.40 -27.79
N ASP A 905 -27.12 32.25 -29.00
CA ASP A 905 -27.80 31.58 -30.12
C ASP A 905 -28.11 30.12 -29.76
N TYR A 906 -27.16 29.40 -29.15
CA TYR A 906 -27.39 28.04 -28.66
C TYR A 906 -28.57 27.98 -27.69
N LEU A 907 -28.62 28.83 -26.67
CA LEU A 907 -29.72 28.83 -25.70
C LEU A 907 -31.06 29.36 -26.24
N THR A 908 -31.05 30.07 -27.37
CA THR A 908 -32.24 30.67 -27.99
C THR A 908 -32.68 30.00 -29.30
N THR A 909 -32.08 28.89 -29.69
CA THR A 909 -32.47 28.11 -30.87
C THR A 909 -32.60 26.62 -30.55
N ASN A 910 -33.36 25.88 -31.36
CA ASN A 910 -33.41 24.41 -31.31
C ASN A 910 -32.33 23.79 -32.22
N SER A 911 -32.29 22.45 -32.32
CA SER A 911 -31.34 21.71 -33.18
C SER A 911 -31.40 22.06 -34.66
N ASP A 912 -32.53 22.61 -35.14
CA ASP A 912 -32.73 23.03 -36.54
C ASP A 912 -32.44 24.53 -36.74
N GLY A 913 -31.95 25.23 -35.71
CA GLY A 913 -31.68 26.67 -35.75
C GLY A 913 -32.92 27.55 -35.65
N VAL A 914 -34.07 27.00 -35.27
CA VAL A 914 -35.33 27.75 -35.12
C VAL A 914 -35.34 28.46 -33.76
N PRO A 915 -35.68 29.77 -33.70
CA PRO A 915 -35.76 30.51 -32.44
C PRO A 915 -36.71 29.85 -31.43
N MET A 916 -36.23 29.69 -30.21
CA MET A 916 -36.92 29.11 -29.07
C MET A 916 -36.70 29.98 -27.83
N ARG A 917 -37.71 30.06 -26.95
CA ARG A 917 -37.53 30.65 -25.62
C ARG A 917 -37.21 29.55 -24.61
N LEU A 918 -36.18 29.78 -23.80
CA LEU A 918 -35.88 28.95 -22.64
C LEU A 918 -37.08 28.95 -21.69
N ASN A 919 -37.77 27.81 -21.55
CA ASN A 919 -39.09 27.74 -20.92
C ASN A 919 -39.05 27.12 -19.52
N ARG A 920 -38.99 27.96 -18.49
CA ARG A 920 -39.05 27.52 -17.08
C ARG A 920 -40.40 26.87 -16.68
N LEU A 921 -41.47 27.05 -17.45
CA LEU A 921 -42.74 26.35 -17.22
C LEU A 921 -42.68 24.86 -17.57
N ASN A 922 -41.62 24.43 -18.26
CA ASN A 922 -41.27 23.02 -18.44
C ASN A 922 -39.91 22.77 -17.77
N PRO A 923 -39.88 22.43 -16.47
CA PRO A 923 -38.64 22.28 -15.71
C PRO A 923 -37.67 21.27 -16.31
N GLN A 924 -38.17 20.18 -16.91
CA GLN A 924 -37.33 19.17 -17.53
C GLN A 924 -36.62 19.71 -18.77
N ALA A 925 -37.37 20.29 -19.72
CA ALA A 925 -36.77 20.85 -20.93
C ALA A 925 -35.83 22.03 -20.64
N PHE A 926 -36.14 22.83 -19.61
CA PHE A 926 -35.23 23.86 -19.12
C PHE A 926 -33.94 23.26 -18.57
N LYS A 927 -34.05 22.25 -17.68
CA LYS A 927 -32.91 21.54 -17.09
C LYS A 927 -32.03 20.93 -18.17
N ASP A 928 -32.59 20.13 -19.06
CA ASP A 928 -31.83 19.45 -20.14
C ASP A 928 -31.05 20.46 -20.98
N ARG A 929 -31.67 21.59 -21.34
CA ARG A 929 -31.02 22.62 -22.15
C ARG A 929 -29.89 23.35 -21.41
N VAL A 930 -30.06 23.59 -20.11
CA VAL A 930 -29.02 24.19 -19.26
C VAL A 930 -27.85 23.23 -19.06
N GLU A 931 -28.12 21.95 -18.83
CA GLU A 931 -27.12 20.90 -18.68
C GLU A 931 -26.28 20.71 -19.95
N GLU A 932 -26.91 20.71 -21.13
CA GLU A 932 -26.19 20.70 -22.41
C GLU A 932 -25.34 21.97 -22.61
N PHE A 933 -25.89 23.14 -22.26
CA PHE A 933 -25.19 24.42 -22.37
C PHE A 933 -23.94 24.47 -21.49
N VAL A 934 -24.04 24.02 -20.24
CA VAL A 934 -22.90 23.94 -19.32
C VAL A 934 -21.86 22.95 -19.83
N GLY A 935 -22.28 21.79 -20.35
CA GLY A 935 -21.36 20.83 -20.97
C GLY A 935 -20.59 21.45 -22.14
N LEU A 936 -21.26 22.25 -22.99
CA LEU A 936 -20.61 22.99 -24.06
C LEU A 936 -19.58 23.99 -23.52
N LEU A 937 -19.92 24.76 -22.48
CA LEU A 937 -19.02 25.74 -21.87
C LEU A 937 -17.75 25.08 -21.34
N LEU A 938 -17.86 23.99 -20.58
CA LEU A 938 -16.72 23.29 -20.00
C LEU A 938 -15.90 22.51 -21.06
N SER A 939 -16.48 22.23 -22.22
CA SER A 939 -15.78 21.64 -23.37
C SER A 939 -15.04 22.67 -24.22
N MET A 940 -15.22 23.98 -23.98
CA MET A 940 -14.56 25.01 -24.78
C MET A 940 -13.05 24.99 -24.58
N PRO A 941 -12.24 25.30 -25.60
CA PRO A 941 -10.79 25.37 -25.47
C PRO A 941 -10.34 26.24 -24.29
N GLN A 942 -11.02 27.36 -24.04
CA GLN A 942 -10.71 28.30 -22.97
C GLN A 942 -10.77 27.68 -21.56
N TRP A 943 -11.60 26.66 -21.33
CA TRP A 943 -11.73 26.02 -20.02
C TRP A 943 -10.55 25.11 -19.67
N ASN A 944 -9.81 24.65 -20.68
CA ASN A 944 -8.61 23.82 -20.49
C ASN A 944 -7.42 24.61 -19.92
N PHE A 945 -7.50 25.93 -19.87
CA PHE A 945 -6.43 26.81 -19.40
C PHE A 945 -6.77 27.46 -18.06
N GLN A 946 -5.76 27.74 -17.24
CA GLN A 946 -5.84 28.44 -15.95
C GLN A 946 -5.23 29.84 -16.02
#